data_AF-F4RFK3-F1
#
_entry.id   AF-F4RFK3-F1
#
_cell.length_a   1.000
_cell.length_b   1.000
_cell.length_c   1.000
_cell.angle_alpha   90.00
_cell.angle_beta   90.00
_cell.angle_gamma   90.00
#
_symmetry.space_group_name_H-M   'P 1'
#
loop_
_entity.id
_entity.type
_entity.pdbx_description
1 polymer ?
#
loop_
_entity_poly.entity_id
_entity_poly.type
_entity_poly.pdbx_seq_one_letter_code
_entity_poly.pdbx_strand_id
1 'polypeptide(L)'
;YIDASDPYHCKALLQTGRWLDGKNYQNWQPDGCMLHPYKPKEVIECLEDRRVIFIGDSVTRGLFYGALRSVNQTITQEGQPKHSDRVIRTTGGIEWTFHWDPFLNTTNWKRILTDQSTQRNGKTNQPALLVVGSGVWFLRHQLPFELWRKRVDELFEYSLSQKKSIADEIVLLPVEIPVTEKLSAERKTIGLKEVNQMNDYALQKLASKSDYQIAIPSVHNLMTAEADLETADGLHYSEKLTSMQARVLLNMRCNDILVKKFPLDKTCCSDYPRPNWIQWLIIFILLVWAPTGLYLYRNSNTASSHWTRFFPAHEYLGPLAAFGYSIVLIFLADRTTFFNKEQKQFNGWWFGLLNLLGLAVGILTSQVSDKGDLGLLNREQTDEWKGWMQIAILIYHYLSASKISGIYNPIRVCVASYLFMTGYGHFTFFYKKKDFGLSRIVGVMVRLNLLTLVLAYIMDTDYLSYYFSPLVSMWFMIIWVTMYVGHQWNDRLDFLIVKLIGSATLVTFLFQSTTPLKFTFAVLNKVFQTQWFATEWAFRVTLDMYIVYWGMIAALVYIKVKESKLIERNPETWQKVWTASIILSGLGIVWFFWFELTRSNKLEYNQTHPYTSIIPIASFIILRNSTGFLRSVNSRAFVFIGQCSLETFIIQFHFWLGADTKGILVMIPWNRWRTLNFILSSIVFVFISHQVAIKTGNLTDWVCNK
;
A
#
# COMPACT_ATOMS: atom_id res chain seq x y z
N TYR A 1 18.43 13.38 5.44
CA TYR A 1 17.43 12.40 5.01
C TYR A 1 18.10 11.12 4.57
N ILE A 2 19.09 11.17 3.68
CA ILE A 2 19.92 10.00 3.35
C ILE A 2 20.87 9.72 4.52
N ASP A 3 20.70 8.58 5.19
CA ASP A 3 21.73 8.03 6.08
C ASP A 3 22.83 7.45 5.20
N ALA A 4 23.89 8.22 4.97
CA ALA A 4 25.01 7.78 4.14
C ALA A 4 25.71 6.53 4.70
N SER A 5 25.52 6.22 5.99
CA SER A 5 26.10 5.04 6.63
C SER A 5 25.24 3.77 6.47
N ASP A 6 23.98 3.91 6.08
CA ASP A 6 23.06 2.79 5.83
C ASP A 6 22.04 3.12 4.72
N PRO A 7 22.52 3.35 3.48
CA PRO A 7 21.67 3.84 2.39
C PRO A 7 20.55 2.87 1.99
N TYR A 8 20.67 1.59 2.37
CA TYR A 8 19.73 0.51 2.04
C TYR A 8 19.01 -0.06 3.26
N HIS A 9 19.20 0.52 4.44
CA HIS A 9 18.59 0.05 5.69
C HIS A 9 18.93 -1.39 6.10
N CYS A 10 20.09 -1.93 5.68
CA CYS A 10 20.57 -3.24 6.10
C CYS A 10 20.99 -3.22 7.58
N LYS A 11 21.67 -2.14 8.02
CA LYS A 11 22.09 -2.00 9.42
C LYS A 11 20.86 -1.80 10.32
N ALA A 12 19.93 -0.96 9.91
CA ALA A 12 18.68 -0.73 10.63
C ALA A 12 17.85 -2.02 10.77
N LEU A 13 17.75 -2.84 9.71
CA LEU A 13 17.12 -4.16 9.72
C LEU A 13 17.68 -5.08 10.82
N LEU A 14 18.99 -5.04 11.04
CA LEU A 14 19.69 -5.94 11.96
C LEU A 14 19.80 -5.41 13.38
N GLN A 15 19.68 -4.10 13.60
CA GLN A 15 20.05 -3.47 14.87
C GLN A 15 18.92 -2.67 15.54
N THR A 16 17.90 -2.25 14.81
CA THR A 16 16.90 -1.29 15.32
C THR A 16 15.48 -1.66 14.88
N GLY A 17 14.51 -1.37 15.74
CA GLY A 17 13.10 -1.52 15.41
C GLY A 17 12.21 -1.58 16.64
N ARG A 18 10.95 -1.94 16.43
CA ARG A 18 9.92 -2.07 17.48
C ARG A 18 8.75 -2.95 17.06
N TRP A 19 8.00 -3.45 18.04
CA TRP A 19 6.72 -4.11 17.80
C TRP A 19 5.60 -3.09 17.55
N LEU A 20 4.95 -3.16 16.39
CA LEU A 20 3.83 -2.26 16.07
C LEU A 20 2.50 -2.69 16.71
N ASP A 21 2.36 -3.98 16.95
CA ASP A 21 1.17 -4.62 17.50
C ASP A 21 1.30 -4.92 19.00
N GLY A 22 2.31 -4.35 19.65
CA GLY A 22 2.58 -4.48 21.08
C GLY A 22 2.78 -5.94 21.48
N LYS A 23 2.05 -6.39 22.50
CA LYS A 23 2.13 -7.76 23.04
C LYS A 23 1.65 -8.86 22.08
N ASN A 24 1.21 -8.48 20.87
CA ASN A 24 0.87 -9.45 19.84
C ASN A 24 2.07 -9.93 19.07
N TYR A 25 3.27 -9.33 19.10
CA TYR A 25 4.52 -9.83 18.50
C TYR A 25 4.45 -10.43 17.08
N GLN A 26 3.53 -9.98 16.21
CA GLN A 26 3.39 -10.45 14.82
C GLN A 26 3.93 -9.44 13.80
N ASN A 27 4.08 -8.18 14.18
CA ASN A 27 4.44 -7.10 13.26
C ASN A 27 5.65 -6.32 13.78
N TRP A 28 6.85 -6.88 13.57
CA TRP A 28 8.09 -6.17 13.83
C TRP A 28 8.35 -5.13 12.75
N GLN A 29 8.75 -3.94 13.16
CA GLN A 29 9.08 -2.83 12.27
C GLN A 29 10.52 -2.40 12.49
N PRO A 30 11.44 -2.72 11.55
CA PRO A 30 12.73 -2.07 11.48
C PRO A 30 12.60 -0.56 11.35
N ASP A 31 13.56 0.21 11.86
CA ASP A 31 13.51 1.66 11.65
C ASP A 31 13.88 1.98 10.19
N GLY A 32 13.07 2.80 9.51
CA GLY A 32 13.37 3.31 8.17
C GLY A 32 12.90 2.48 6.96
N CYS A 33 12.68 1.17 7.13
CA CYS A 33 12.32 0.27 6.03
C CYS A 33 11.26 -0.77 6.44
N MET A 34 10.65 -1.45 5.47
CA MET A 34 9.63 -2.47 5.69
C MET A 34 10.14 -3.89 5.49
N LEU A 35 9.77 -4.77 6.42
CA LEU A 35 9.95 -6.20 6.26
C LEU A 35 8.98 -6.79 5.23
N HIS A 36 9.52 -7.66 4.37
CA HIS A 36 8.74 -8.47 3.46
C HIS A 36 8.33 -9.80 4.11
N PRO A 37 7.04 -10.15 4.15
CA PRO A 37 6.57 -11.48 4.51
C PRO A 37 6.69 -12.43 3.31
N TYR A 38 7.74 -13.25 3.31
CA TYR A 38 8.04 -14.20 2.25
C TYR A 38 7.00 -15.30 2.09
N LYS A 39 6.62 -15.60 0.84
CA LYS A 39 5.92 -16.83 0.45
C LYS A 39 6.93 -17.95 0.15
N PRO A 40 6.55 -19.23 0.30
CA PRO A 40 7.44 -20.35 0.00
C PRO A 40 8.10 -20.30 -1.37
N LYS A 41 7.37 -19.88 -2.41
CA LYS A 41 7.90 -19.75 -3.78
C LYS A 41 9.03 -18.72 -3.88
N GLU A 42 8.92 -17.61 -3.16
CA GLU A 42 9.94 -16.55 -3.16
C GLU A 42 11.20 -16.99 -2.42
N VAL A 43 11.06 -17.78 -1.35
CA VAL A 43 12.22 -18.36 -0.65
C VAL A 43 12.94 -19.37 -1.56
N ILE A 44 12.18 -20.19 -2.29
CA ILE A 44 12.73 -21.12 -3.28
C ILE A 44 13.49 -20.39 -4.38
N GLU A 45 12.91 -19.32 -4.92
CA GLU A 45 13.52 -18.48 -5.96
C GLU A 45 14.80 -17.79 -5.46
N CYS A 46 14.82 -17.28 -4.22
CA CYS A 46 16.01 -16.63 -3.66
C CYS A 46 17.18 -17.59 -3.40
N LEU A 47 16.89 -18.79 -2.89
CA LEU A 47 17.91 -19.72 -2.42
C LEU A 47 18.41 -20.69 -3.50
N GLU A 48 17.70 -20.85 -4.61
CA GLU A 48 18.13 -21.52 -5.86
C GLU A 48 18.84 -22.90 -5.70
N ASP A 49 18.15 -23.92 -5.17
CA ASP A 49 18.72 -25.27 -4.92
C ASP A 49 20.00 -25.30 -4.03
N ARG A 50 20.33 -24.22 -3.31
CA ARG A 50 21.57 -24.13 -2.50
C ARG A 50 21.41 -24.64 -1.08
N ARG A 51 22.54 -24.75 -0.38
CA ARG A 51 22.59 -25.13 1.05
C ARG A 51 22.33 -23.92 1.94
N VAL A 52 21.55 -24.13 3.00
CA VAL A 52 21.41 -23.21 4.13
C VAL A 52 21.88 -23.93 5.39
N ILE A 53 22.89 -23.38 6.06
CA ILE A 53 23.57 -24.06 7.16
C ILE A 53 23.36 -23.27 8.45
N PHE A 54 22.84 -23.95 9.47
CA PHE A 54 22.80 -23.48 10.84
C PHE A 54 23.75 -24.34 11.67
N ILE A 55 24.58 -23.74 12.51
CA ILE A 55 25.47 -24.46 13.42
C ILE A 55 25.49 -23.78 14.78
N GLY A 56 25.26 -24.55 15.84
CA GLY A 56 25.25 -23.99 17.18
C GLY A 56 24.46 -24.80 18.19
N ASP A 57 23.84 -24.09 19.12
CA ASP A 57 23.14 -24.64 20.27
C ASP A 57 21.61 -24.74 20.07
N SER A 58 20.89 -24.87 21.18
CA SER A 58 19.44 -25.05 21.19
C SER A 58 18.65 -23.81 20.77
N VAL A 59 19.19 -22.61 20.96
CA VAL A 59 18.59 -21.35 20.46
C VAL A 59 18.72 -21.30 18.95
N THR A 60 19.93 -21.60 18.45
CA THR A 60 20.21 -21.69 17.00
C THR A 60 19.30 -22.70 16.30
N ARG A 61 19.04 -23.84 16.95
CA ARG A 61 18.08 -24.84 16.46
C ARG A 61 16.65 -24.30 16.38
N GLY A 62 16.21 -23.53 17.37
CA GLY A 62 14.88 -22.91 17.36
C GLY A 62 14.71 -22.00 16.14
N LEU A 63 15.73 -21.20 15.84
CA LEU A 63 15.77 -20.35 14.65
C LEU A 63 15.82 -21.14 13.34
N PHE A 64 16.57 -22.26 13.29
CA PHE A 64 16.57 -23.17 12.13
C PHE A 64 15.15 -23.63 11.76
N TYR A 65 14.37 -24.09 12.75
CA TYR A 65 12.96 -24.47 12.50
C TYR A 65 12.09 -23.27 12.14
N GLY A 66 12.34 -22.08 12.73
CA GLY A 66 11.70 -20.83 12.34
C GLY A 66 11.94 -20.47 10.87
N ALA A 67 13.16 -20.64 10.38
CA ALA A 67 13.52 -20.41 8.98
C ALA A 67 12.90 -21.46 8.07
N LEU A 68 12.91 -22.73 8.46
CA LEU A 68 12.34 -23.82 7.68
C LEU A 68 10.82 -23.66 7.47
N ARG A 69 10.11 -23.07 8.45
CA ARG A 69 8.68 -22.71 8.32
C ARG A 69 8.36 -21.70 7.24
N SER A 70 9.35 -20.95 6.73
CA SER A 70 9.17 -20.05 5.60
C SER A 70 8.90 -20.79 4.28
N VAL A 71 9.35 -22.04 4.17
CA VAL A 71 9.12 -22.92 3.01
C VAL A 71 8.00 -23.90 3.28
N ASN A 72 7.94 -24.46 4.50
CA ASN A 72 6.91 -25.41 4.89
C ASN A 72 6.42 -25.17 6.32
N GLN A 73 5.21 -24.59 6.43
CA GLN A 73 4.61 -24.22 7.71
C GLN A 73 4.23 -25.40 8.62
N THR A 74 4.17 -26.63 8.10
CA THR A 74 3.77 -27.81 8.90
C THR A 74 4.92 -28.42 9.70
N ILE A 75 6.16 -27.96 9.50
CA ILE A 75 7.33 -28.53 10.16
C ILE A 75 7.41 -28.05 11.61
N THR A 76 7.46 -29.01 12.54
CA THR A 76 7.61 -28.78 13.98
C THR A 76 8.91 -29.41 14.50
N GLN A 77 9.31 -28.97 15.68
CA GLN A 77 10.46 -29.53 16.41
C GLN A 77 10.10 -30.81 17.19
N GLU A 78 8.81 -31.12 17.33
CA GLU A 78 8.33 -32.21 18.19
C GLU A 78 8.75 -33.59 17.69
N GLY A 79 9.05 -34.50 18.62
CA GLY A 79 9.47 -35.88 18.33
C GLY A 79 10.91 -36.03 17.79
N GLN A 80 11.63 -34.93 17.58
CA GLN A 80 13.01 -34.97 17.07
C GLN A 80 14.04 -35.04 18.22
N PRO A 81 15.12 -35.84 18.11
CA PRO A 81 16.20 -35.87 19.09
C PRO A 81 16.78 -34.47 19.39
N LYS A 82 17.09 -34.18 20.67
CA LYS A 82 17.42 -32.81 21.08
C LYS A 82 18.84 -32.36 20.69
N HIS A 83 19.84 -33.23 20.71
CA HIS A 83 21.25 -32.83 20.54
C HIS A 83 21.87 -33.59 19.36
N SER A 84 21.38 -33.32 18.16
CA SER A 84 21.78 -34.07 16.96
C SER A 84 21.61 -33.24 15.69
N ASP A 85 22.44 -33.54 14.70
CA ASP A 85 22.40 -32.92 13.38
C ASP A 85 21.08 -33.19 12.63
N ARG A 86 20.71 -32.28 11.72
CA ARG A 86 19.56 -32.38 10.83
C ARG A 86 19.98 -32.02 9.42
N VAL A 87 19.48 -32.78 8.45
CA VAL A 87 19.55 -32.44 7.03
C VAL A 87 18.16 -32.65 6.46
N ILE A 88 17.55 -31.58 5.95
CA ILE A 88 16.20 -31.57 5.42
C ILE A 88 16.25 -30.97 4.02
N ARG A 89 15.80 -31.73 3.02
CA ARG A 89 15.65 -31.23 1.65
C ARG A 89 14.21 -30.81 1.42
N THR A 90 14.00 -29.55 1.05
CA THR A 90 12.66 -29.01 0.78
C THR A 90 12.34 -29.02 -0.71
N THR A 91 11.10 -28.66 -1.04
CA THR A 91 10.70 -28.37 -2.42
C THR A 91 11.61 -27.29 -3.02
N GLY A 92 11.98 -27.45 -4.29
CA GLY A 92 12.95 -26.55 -4.95
C GLY A 92 14.39 -26.80 -4.55
N GLY A 93 14.75 -28.04 -4.20
CA GLY A 93 16.15 -28.52 -4.09
C GLY A 93 17.00 -27.97 -2.94
N ILE A 94 16.49 -27.02 -2.15
CA ILE A 94 17.21 -26.42 -1.03
C ILE A 94 17.51 -27.47 0.05
N GLU A 95 18.78 -27.52 0.48
CA GLU A 95 19.23 -28.38 1.57
C GLU A 95 19.44 -27.56 2.84
N TRP A 96 18.54 -27.74 3.80
CA TRP A 96 18.59 -27.11 5.12
C TRP A 96 19.34 -28.02 6.09
N THR A 97 20.46 -27.54 6.60
CA THR A 97 21.32 -28.30 7.52
C THR A 97 21.40 -27.60 8.86
N PHE A 98 21.20 -28.34 9.95
CA PHE A 98 21.51 -27.92 11.31
C PHE A 98 22.59 -28.84 11.88
N HIS A 99 23.70 -28.27 12.33
CA HIS A 99 24.75 -28.98 13.06
C HIS A 99 24.67 -28.64 14.55
N TRP A 100 24.55 -29.66 15.40
CA TRP A 100 24.61 -29.48 16.85
C TRP A 100 26.08 -29.30 17.27
N ASP A 101 26.49 -28.06 17.48
CA ASP A 101 27.84 -27.72 17.92
C ASP A 101 27.84 -26.45 18.79
N PRO A 102 27.37 -26.54 20.05
CA PRO A 102 27.30 -25.39 20.95
C PRO A 102 28.66 -24.74 21.24
N PHE A 103 29.76 -25.47 21.07
CA PHE A 103 31.12 -25.03 21.40
C PHE A 103 31.98 -24.66 20.19
N LEU A 104 31.45 -24.81 18.97
CA LEU A 104 32.13 -24.58 17.69
C LEU A 104 33.50 -25.26 17.63
N ASN A 105 33.56 -26.55 17.98
CA ASN A 105 34.82 -27.29 18.08
C ASN A 105 34.80 -28.65 17.36
N THR A 106 33.70 -28.99 16.70
CA THR A 106 33.55 -30.26 15.99
C THR A 106 34.28 -30.27 14.64
N THR A 107 34.40 -31.46 14.05
CA THR A 107 34.89 -31.65 12.68
C THR A 107 33.99 -30.95 11.65
N ASN A 108 32.68 -30.85 11.90
CA ASN A 108 31.76 -30.12 11.04
C ASN A 108 32.09 -28.63 10.99
N TRP A 109 32.39 -27.99 12.13
CA TRP A 109 32.82 -26.59 12.18
C TRP A 109 34.10 -26.37 11.36
N LYS A 110 35.13 -27.19 11.58
CA LYS A 110 36.36 -27.14 10.79
C LYS A 110 36.10 -27.33 9.31
N ARG A 111 35.23 -28.27 8.94
CA ARG A 111 34.82 -28.50 7.54
C ARG A 111 34.15 -27.26 6.97
N ILE A 112 33.20 -26.63 7.65
CA ILE A 112 32.53 -25.41 7.14
C ILE A 112 33.54 -24.29 6.88
N LEU A 113 34.52 -24.09 7.78
CA LEU A 113 35.55 -23.06 7.62
C LEU A 113 36.58 -23.37 6.53
N THR A 114 36.82 -24.65 6.23
CA THR A 114 37.86 -25.09 5.28
C THR A 114 37.34 -25.58 3.93
N ASP A 115 36.05 -25.94 3.84
CA ASP A 115 35.34 -26.38 2.64
C ASP A 115 35.14 -25.17 1.72
N GLN A 116 36.23 -24.81 1.04
CA GLN A 116 36.24 -23.76 0.05
C GLN A 116 35.40 -24.20 -1.16
N SER A 117 34.58 -23.28 -1.67
CA SER A 117 33.71 -23.54 -2.81
C SER A 117 34.49 -24.15 -3.99
N THR A 118 34.24 -25.44 -4.22
CA THR A 118 34.62 -26.14 -5.45
C THR A 118 33.45 -26.02 -6.43
N GLN A 119 33.73 -25.62 -7.66
CA GLN A 119 32.72 -25.69 -8.72
C GLN A 119 32.47 -27.18 -9.01
N ARG A 120 31.23 -27.64 -8.78
CA ARG A 120 30.80 -28.98 -9.16
C ARG A 120 29.76 -28.81 -10.26
N ASN A 121 30.05 -29.30 -11.46
CA ASN A 121 29.16 -29.21 -12.64
C ASN A 121 28.69 -27.78 -12.97
N GLY A 122 29.59 -26.78 -12.90
CA GLY A 122 29.27 -25.39 -13.27
C GLY A 122 28.36 -24.63 -12.29
N LYS A 123 27.92 -25.25 -11.19
CA LYS A 123 27.16 -24.60 -10.11
C LYS A 123 28.06 -24.37 -8.88
N THR A 124 27.91 -23.21 -8.23
CA THR A 124 28.61 -22.87 -6.99
C THR A 124 28.08 -23.73 -5.84
N ASN A 125 28.95 -24.55 -5.22
CA ASN A 125 28.58 -25.32 -4.02
C ASN A 125 28.59 -24.48 -2.73
N GLN A 126 28.63 -23.15 -2.85
CA GLN A 126 28.68 -22.22 -1.72
C GLN A 126 27.30 -22.14 -1.04
N PRO A 127 27.23 -22.25 0.28
CA PRO A 127 25.98 -22.04 1.02
C PRO A 127 25.43 -20.63 0.79
N ALA A 128 24.12 -20.52 0.61
CA ALA A 128 23.43 -19.24 0.46
C ALA A 128 23.41 -18.43 1.77
N LEU A 129 23.41 -19.13 2.90
CA LEU A 129 23.35 -18.55 4.23
C LEU A 129 24.02 -19.51 5.23
N LEU A 130 24.96 -18.98 6.02
CA LEU A 130 25.58 -19.66 7.15
C LEU A 130 25.22 -18.89 8.44
N VAL A 131 24.50 -19.55 9.34
CA VAL A 131 24.09 -18.99 10.63
C VAL A 131 24.83 -19.73 11.75
N VAL A 132 25.62 -18.98 12.52
CA VAL A 132 26.47 -19.48 13.60
C VAL A 132 25.94 -18.94 14.92
N GLY A 133 25.64 -19.80 15.88
CA GLY A 133 25.27 -19.40 17.24
C GLY A 133 26.08 -20.17 18.29
N SER A 134 26.45 -19.47 19.36
CA SER A 134 27.22 -20.02 20.49
C SER A 134 27.12 -19.09 21.69
N GLY A 135 27.64 -19.51 22.85
CA GLY A 135 27.72 -18.68 24.07
C GLY A 135 26.92 -19.25 25.24
N VAL A 136 25.61 -19.51 25.06
CA VAL A 136 24.73 -19.98 26.14
C VAL A 136 25.27 -21.23 26.82
N TRP A 137 25.82 -22.18 26.05
CA TRP A 137 26.41 -23.41 26.59
C TRP A 137 27.76 -23.21 27.27
N PHE A 138 28.56 -22.22 26.85
CA PHE A 138 29.79 -21.84 27.57
C PHE A 138 29.43 -21.33 28.96
N LEU A 139 28.42 -20.47 29.05
CA LEU A 139 27.94 -19.92 30.31
C LEU A 139 27.32 -21.00 31.20
N ARG A 140 26.48 -21.87 30.63
CA ARG A 140 25.88 -23.00 31.38
C ARG A 140 26.93 -23.84 32.09
N HIS A 141 28.04 -24.16 31.41
CA HIS A 141 29.14 -24.98 31.92
C HIS A 141 30.27 -24.16 32.56
N GLN A 142 30.07 -22.86 32.76
CA GLN A 142 31.05 -21.95 33.38
C GLN A 142 32.44 -21.99 32.72
N LEU A 143 32.47 -22.18 31.40
CA LEU A 143 33.71 -22.18 30.64
C LEU A 143 34.30 -20.76 30.53
N PRO A 144 35.63 -20.61 30.46
CA PRO A 144 36.26 -19.29 30.35
C PRO A 144 35.82 -18.53 29.09
N PHE A 145 35.55 -17.23 29.24
CA PHE A 145 35.21 -16.30 28.16
C PHE A 145 36.20 -16.38 26.99
N GLU A 146 37.48 -16.52 27.29
CA GLU A 146 38.59 -16.65 26.33
C GLU A 146 38.42 -17.80 25.34
N LEU A 147 37.81 -18.91 25.77
CA LEU A 147 37.58 -20.05 24.90
C LEU A 147 36.49 -19.76 23.87
N TRP A 148 35.41 -19.10 24.28
CA TRP A 148 34.36 -18.62 23.37
C TRP A 148 34.91 -17.56 22.42
N ARG A 149 35.67 -16.59 22.97
CA ARG A 149 36.33 -15.51 22.22
C ARG A 149 37.15 -16.05 21.06
N LYS A 150 37.99 -17.06 21.32
CA LYS A 150 38.82 -17.71 20.30
C LYS A 150 37.99 -18.26 19.13
N ARG A 151 36.82 -18.86 19.39
CA ARG A 151 35.95 -19.41 18.33
C ARG A 151 35.31 -18.32 17.48
N VAL A 152 34.89 -17.25 18.13
CA VAL A 152 34.35 -16.07 17.45
C VAL A 152 35.43 -15.42 16.61
N ASP A 153 36.63 -15.19 17.17
CA ASP A 153 37.79 -14.68 16.44
C ASP A 153 38.14 -15.54 15.22
N GLU A 154 38.13 -16.87 15.35
CA GLU A 154 38.31 -17.78 14.21
C GLU A 154 37.32 -17.45 13.08
N LEU A 155 36.02 -17.32 13.36
CA LEU A 155 35.00 -16.95 12.35
C LEU A 155 35.27 -15.59 11.70
N PHE A 156 35.64 -14.58 12.50
CA PHE A 156 35.98 -13.24 12.00
C PHE A 156 37.20 -13.26 11.06
N GLU A 157 38.24 -14.02 11.38
CA GLU A 157 39.41 -14.12 10.50
C GLU A 157 39.08 -14.85 9.19
N TYR A 158 38.22 -15.89 9.21
CA TYR A 158 37.78 -16.56 7.98
C TYR A 158 36.87 -15.68 7.11
N SER A 159 36.13 -14.73 7.68
CA SER A 159 35.28 -13.82 6.90
C SER A 159 36.08 -12.74 6.15
N LEU A 160 37.33 -12.48 6.54
CA LEU A 160 38.24 -11.54 5.84
C LEU A 160 38.86 -12.13 4.56
N SER A 161 38.75 -13.44 4.33
CA SER A 161 39.39 -14.15 3.21
C SER A 161 38.93 -13.62 1.84
N GLN A 162 39.65 -12.63 1.30
CA GLN A 162 39.33 -11.91 0.05
C GLN A 162 39.29 -12.80 -1.21
N LYS A 163 39.73 -14.06 -1.15
CA LYS A 163 39.79 -14.93 -2.34
C LYS A 163 38.52 -15.74 -2.57
N LYS A 164 37.83 -16.22 -1.52
CA LYS A 164 36.56 -16.97 -1.58
C LYS A 164 35.88 -16.94 -0.21
N SER A 165 34.61 -16.51 -0.17
CA SER A 165 33.79 -16.55 1.05
C SER A 165 33.28 -17.97 1.35
N ILE A 166 33.08 -18.28 2.64
CA ILE A 166 32.58 -19.57 3.14
C ILE A 166 31.06 -19.73 2.96
N ALA A 167 30.33 -18.62 2.78
CA ALA A 167 28.92 -18.56 2.45
C ALA A 167 28.61 -17.20 1.80
N ASP A 168 27.50 -17.07 1.08
CA ASP A 168 27.13 -15.77 0.52
C ASP A 168 26.78 -14.76 1.62
N GLU A 169 26.14 -15.22 2.69
CA GLU A 169 25.87 -14.45 3.90
C GLU A 169 26.33 -15.23 5.13
N ILE A 170 27.13 -14.59 5.97
CA ILE A 170 27.62 -15.14 7.24
C ILE A 170 26.95 -14.37 8.37
N VAL A 171 26.20 -15.09 9.21
CA VAL A 171 25.47 -14.53 10.34
C VAL A 171 26.04 -15.10 11.63
N LEU A 172 26.49 -14.22 12.53
CA LEU A 172 26.78 -14.57 13.91
C LEU A 172 25.61 -14.11 14.77
N LEU A 173 24.85 -15.07 15.33
CA LEU A 173 23.74 -14.77 16.22
C LEU A 173 24.26 -14.14 17.52
N PRO A 174 23.58 -13.10 18.04
CA PRO A 174 23.87 -12.64 19.39
C PRO A 174 23.58 -13.75 20.40
N VAL A 175 24.29 -13.73 21.52
CA VAL A 175 24.00 -14.59 22.66
C VAL A 175 22.65 -14.15 23.24
N GLU A 176 21.71 -15.09 23.31
CA GLU A 176 20.33 -14.85 23.78
C GLU A 176 20.33 -14.30 25.21
N ILE A 177 19.60 -13.21 25.43
CA ILE A 177 19.42 -12.61 26.75
C ILE A 177 18.43 -13.46 27.55
N PRO A 178 18.84 -14.05 28.70
CA PRO A 178 17.96 -14.92 29.46
C PRO A 178 16.91 -14.14 30.25
N VAL A 179 15.70 -14.69 30.34
CA VAL A 179 14.71 -14.29 31.36
C VAL A 179 15.06 -15.01 32.65
N THR A 180 15.82 -14.33 33.52
CA THR A 180 16.48 -14.92 34.70
C THR A 180 15.52 -15.63 35.65
N GLU A 181 14.28 -15.15 35.76
CA GLU A 181 13.25 -15.68 36.66
C GLU A 181 12.71 -17.03 36.18
N LYS A 182 12.86 -17.35 34.90
CA LYS A 182 12.31 -18.56 34.27
C LYS A 182 13.35 -19.66 34.03
N LEU A 183 14.62 -19.39 34.33
CA LEU A 183 15.69 -20.37 34.17
C LEU A 183 15.57 -21.52 35.19
N SER A 184 15.79 -22.74 34.72
CA SER A 184 15.95 -23.90 35.60
C SER A 184 17.21 -23.76 36.48
N ALA A 185 17.26 -24.51 37.59
CA ALA A 185 18.39 -24.45 38.53
C ALA A 185 19.76 -24.66 37.86
N GLU A 186 19.85 -25.61 36.92
CA GLU A 186 21.07 -25.89 36.14
C GLU A 186 21.49 -24.76 35.19
N ARG A 187 20.55 -23.87 34.83
CA ARG A 187 20.76 -22.79 33.86
C ARG A 187 21.00 -21.43 34.53
N LYS A 188 20.86 -21.34 35.85
CA LYS A 188 21.10 -20.10 36.62
C LYS A 188 22.53 -19.56 36.51
N THR A 189 23.46 -20.36 36.00
CA THR A 189 24.83 -19.95 35.66
C THR A 189 24.90 -19.03 34.44
N ILE A 190 23.84 -18.98 33.62
CA ILE A 190 23.73 -18.09 32.46
C ILE A 190 23.33 -16.70 32.98
N GLY A 191 24.32 -15.89 33.33
CA GLY A 191 24.12 -14.54 33.85
C GLY A 191 23.99 -13.48 32.76
N LEU A 192 23.13 -12.48 33.00
CA LEU A 192 22.91 -11.35 32.11
C LEU A 192 24.19 -10.55 31.82
N LYS A 193 25.06 -10.40 32.83
CA LYS A 193 26.32 -9.65 32.72
C LYS A 193 27.27 -10.31 31.73
N GLU A 194 27.42 -11.61 31.82
CA GLU A 194 28.31 -12.40 30.95
C GLU A 194 27.76 -12.46 29.52
N VAL A 195 26.44 -12.57 29.35
CA VAL A 195 25.78 -12.47 28.04
C VAL A 195 26.04 -11.11 27.39
N ASN A 196 25.86 -10.02 28.13
CA ASN A 196 26.14 -8.68 27.64
C ASN A 196 27.61 -8.51 27.28
N GLN A 197 28.53 -9.02 28.10
CA GLN A 197 29.97 -9.00 27.79
C GLN A 197 30.29 -9.72 26.46
N MET A 198 29.67 -10.88 26.20
CA MET A 198 29.85 -11.61 24.94
C MET A 198 29.29 -10.83 23.75
N ASN A 199 28.07 -10.30 23.87
CA ASN A 199 27.43 -9.51 22.81
C ASN A 199 28.19 -8.23 22.49
N ASP A 200 28.61 -7.48 23.52
CA ASP A 200 29.38 -6.25 23.39
C ASP A 200 30.71 -6.52 22.70
N TYR A 201 31.40 -7.61 23.06
CA TYR A 201 32.64 -8.00 22.41
C TYR A 201 32.45 -8.28 20.91
N ALA A 202 31.43 -9.07 20.54
CA ALA A 202 31.17 -9.40 19.13
C ALA A 202 30.86 -8.16 18.29
N LEU A 203 30.07 -7.22 18.82
CA LEU A 203 29.74 -5.96 18.16
C LEU A 203 30.95 -5.03 18.06
N GLN A 204 31.77 -4.91 19.11
CA GLN A 204 33.02 -4.13 19.08
C GLN A 204 34.02 -4.71 18.08
N LYS A 205 34.14 -6.04 18.02
CA LYS A 205 34.98 -6.74 17.04
C LYS A 205 34.51 -6.45 15.62
N LEU A 206 33.21 -6.55 15.33
CA LEU A 206 32.66 -6.20 14.03
C LEU A 206 32.94 -4.73 13.66
N ALA A 207 32.79 -3.81 14.61
CA ALA A 207 33.07 -2.39 14.39
C ALA A 207 34.57 -2.07 14.20
N SER A 208 35.47 -2.97 14.61
CA SER A 208 36.93 -2.73 14.54
C SER A 208 37.52 -2.78 13.14
N LYS A 209 36.88 -3.47 12.18
CA LYS A 209 37.27 -3.48 10.77
C LYS A 209 36.03 -3.50 9.88
N SER A 210 35.96 -2.59 8.90
CA SER A 210 34.88 -2.55 7.90
C SER A 210 34.83 -3.77 6.99
N ASP A 211 35.94 -4.48 6.84
CA ASP A 211 36.11 -5.57 5.86
C ASP A 211 35.49 -6.89 6.34
N TYR A 212 35.06 -7.00 7.60
CA TYR A 212 34.40 -8.19 8.10
C TYR A 212 33.05 -8.40 7.40
N GLN A 213 32.92 -9.51 6.68
CA GLN A 213 31.69 -9.89 6.00
C GLN A 213 30.78 -10.72 6.93
N ILE A 214 30.44 -10.18 8.10
CA ILE A 214 29.59 -10.84 9.09
C ILE A 214 28.43 -9.92 9.48
N ALA A 215 27.22 -10.46 9.45
CA ALA A 215 26.03 -9.83 9.99
C ALA A 215 25.76 -10.30 11.43
N ILE A 216 25.51 -9.36 12.33
CA ILE A 216 25.08 -9.64 13.70
C ILE A 216 23.67 -9.04 13.89
N PRO A 217 22.60 -9.86 13.91
CA PRO A 217 21.23 -9.40 14.09
C PRO A 217 20.93 -9.13 15.58
N SER A 218 21.53 -8.09 16.16
CA SER A 218 21.28 -7.70 17.55
C SER A 218 19.80 -7.42 17.85
N VAL A 219 19.02 -7.14 16.81
CA VAL A 219 17.56 -7.03 16.87
C VAL A 219 16.87 -8.28 17.39
N HIS A 220 17.47 -9.47 17.28
CA HIS A 220 16.91 -10.69 17.87
C HIS A 220 16.76 -10.57 19.38
N ASN A 221 17.75 -9.98 20.07
CA ASN A 221 17.67 -9.70 21.51
C ASN A 221 16.71 -8.54 21.83
N LEU A 222 16.58 -7.54 20.94
CA LEU A 222 15.57 -6.48 21.11
C LEU A 222 14.14 -7.03 21.02
N MET A 223 13.90 -7.96 20.09
CA MET A 223 12.61 -8.62 19.93
C MET A 223 12.23 -9.42 21.18
N THR A 224 13.18 -10.16 21.76
CA THR A 224 12.95 -11.06 22.90
C THR A 224 12.89 -10.33 24.24
N ALA A 225 13.61 -9.20 24.39
CA ALA A 225 13.58 -8.36 25.59
C ALA A 225 12.19 -7.78 25.92
N GLU A 226 11.31 -7.61 24.92
CA GLU A 226 9.94 -7.14 25.13
C GLU A 226 8.93 -8.30 25.24
N ALA A 227 9.38 -9.55 25.15
CA ALA A 227 8.53 -10.72 24.92
C ALA A 227 8.68 -11.84 25.96
N ASP A 228 8.95 -11.51 27.22
CA ASP A 228 9.15 -12.48 28.31
C ASP A 228 8.02 -13.52 28.42
N LEU A 229 6.79 -13.15 28.09
CA LEU A 229 5.62 -14.05 28.13
C LEU A 229 5.65 -15.16 27.05
N GLU A 230 6.47 -15.00 26.00
CA GLU A 230 6.58 -15.93 24.88
C GLU A 230 7.65 -17.02 25.13
N THR A 231 8.24 -17.08 26.32
CA THR A 231 9.15 -18.15 26.74
C THR A 231 8.69 -18.78 28.05
N ALA A 232 8.80 -20.12 28.12
CA ALA A 232 8.51 -20.90 29.32
C ALA A 232 9.75 -21.18 30.18
N ASP A 233 10.94 -21.22 29.56
CA ASP A 233 12.19 -21.65 30.19
C ASP A 233 13.28 -20.56 30.21
N GLY A 234 12.92 -19.35 29.79
CA GLY A 234 13.75 -18.16 29.78
C GLY A 234 14.79 -18.10 28.67
N LEU A 235 14.79 -19.03 27.71
CA LEU A 235 15.75 -19.07 26.58
C LEU A 235 15.11 -19.43 25.25
N HIS A 236 14.08 -20.28 25.24
CA HIS A 236 13.41 -20.71 24.01
C HIS A 236 12.08 -19.99 23.88
N TYR A 237 11.95 -19.23 22.80
CA TYR A 237 10.78 -18.42 22.49
C TYR A 237 9.83 -19.12 21.52
N SER A 238 8.60 -18.61 21.43
CA SER A 238 7.54 -19.18 20.61
C SER A 238 7.88 -19.28 19.12
N GLU A 239 7.14 -20.14 18.40
CA GLU A 239 7.32 -20.34 16.95
C GLU A 239 7.17 -19.06 16.15
N LYS A 240 6.32 -18.15 16.64
CA LYS A 240 6.05 -16.87 16.02
C LYS A 240 7.24 -15.92 16.10
N LEU A 241 7.89 -15.83 17.26
CA LEU A 241 9.11 -15.03 17.41
C LEU A 241 10.26 -15.59 16.59
N THR A 242 10.51 -16.89 16.67
CA THR A 242 11.57 -17.53 15.86
C THR A 242 11.33 -17.41 14.36
N SER A 243 10.06 -17.44 13.91
CA SER A 243 9.72 -17.19 12.50
C SER A 243 9.92 -15.71 12.11
N MET A 244 9.72 -14.76 13.03
CA MET A 244 10.02 -13.34 12.80
C MET A 244 11.54 -13.09 12.74
N GLN A 245 12.30 -13.66 13.67
CA GLN A 245 13.76 -13.61 13.68
C GLN A 245 14.33 -14.19 12.38
N ALA A 246 13.79 -15.32 11.91
CA ALA A 246 14.17 -15.90 10.63
C ALA A 246 13.80 -15.01 9.44
N ARG A 247 12.66 -14.32 9.50
CA ARG A 247 12.25 -13.35 8.47
C ARG A 247 13.22 -12.18 8.35
N VAL A 248 13.86 -11.74 9.44
CA VAL A 248 14.94 -10.73 9.37
C VAL A 248 16.11 -11.25 8.53
N LEU A 249 16.55 -12.50 8.76
CA LEU A 249 17.64 -13.10 7.99
C LEU A 249 17.29 -13.24 6.51
N LEU A 250 16.06 -13.65 6.20
CA LEU A 250 15.60 -13.74 4.81
C LEU A 250 15.49 -12.36 4.16
N ASN A 251 15.05 -11.32 4.87
CA ASN A 251 15.01 -9.96 4.32
C ASN A 251 16.42 -9.43 4.01
N MET A 252 17.40 -9.75 4.86
CA MET A 252 18.80 -9.40 4.61
C MET A 252 19.33 -10.12 3.35
N ARG A 253 19.05 -11.42 3.21
CA ARG A 253 19.58 -12.22 2.10
C ARG A 253 18.85 -11.98 0.78
N CYS A 254 17.53 -11.94 0.80
CA CYS A 254 16.70 -12.19 -0.38
C CYS A 254 16.08 -10.93 -0.99
N ASN A 255 16.01 -9.80 -0.27
CA ASN A 255 15.28 -8.62 -0.77
C ASN A 255 15.94 -8.04 -2.03
N ASP A 256 17.27 -8.00 -2.09
CA ASP A 256 18.00 -7.47 -3.24
C ASP A 256 18.11 -8.46 -4.42
N ILE A 257 18.06 -9.77 -4.12
CA ILE A 257 18.19 -10.86 -5.12
C ILE A 257 16.92 -11.03 -5.93
N LEU A 258 15.76 -11.00 -5.25
CA LEU A 258 14.49 -11.24 -5.91
C LEU A 258 14.17 -10.14 -6.92
N VAL A 259 13.44 -10.51 -7.97
CA VAL A 259 13.05 -9.55 -9.01
C VAL A 259 12.29 -8.37 -8.39
N LYS A 260 12.83 -7.18 -8.63
CA LYS A 260 12.28 -5.90 -8.15
C LYS A 260 11.14 -5.49 -9.08
N LYS A 261 9.99 -6.11 -8.88
CA LYS A 261 8.73 -5.80 -9.58
C LYS A 261 7.78 -5.06 -8.65
N PHE A 262 7.10 -4.05 -9.17
CA PHE A 262 6.08 -3.32 -8.42
C PHE A 262 4.88 -4.22 -8.08
N PRO A 263 4.30 -4.11 -6.87
CA PRO A 263 4.60 -3.14 -5.81
C PRO A 263 5.94 -3.41 -5.10
N LEU A 264 6.74 -2.36 -4.81
CA LEU A 264 8.04 -2.51 -4.13
C LEU A 264 7.88 -2.68 -2.61
N ASP A 265 7.36 -3.80 -2.15
CA ASP A 265 7.18 -4.10 -0.72
C ASP A 265 8.46 -4.53 0.02
N LYS A 266 9.54 -4.81 -0.71
CA LYS A 266 10.87 -5.20 -0.20
C LYS A 266 11.80 -3.99 -0.10
N THR A 267 11.73 -3.27 1.02
CA THR A 267 12.45 -1.98 1.17
C THR A 267 13.62 -2.02 2.15
N CYS A 268 13.74 -3.05 2.98
CA CYS A 268 14.93 -3.27 3.81
C CYS A 268 16.01 -4.00 3.00
N CYS A 269 17.27 -3.61 3.12
CA CYS A 269 18.41 -4.25 2.47
C CYS A 269 18.19 -4.54 0.98
N SER A 270 17.77 -3.50 0.26
CA SER A 270 17.33 -3.58 -1.13
C SER A 270 17.60 -2.28 -1.86
N ASP A 271 18.23 -2.37 -3.03
CA ASP A 271 18.45 -1.22 -3.89
C ASP A 271 17.20 -0.94 -4.74
N TYR A 272 16.82 0.33 -4.90
CA TYR A 272 15.74 0.66 -5.83
C TYR A 272 16.18 0.47 -7.29
N PRO A 273 15.28 0.03 -8.19
CA PRO A 273 15.55 0.00 -9.61
C PRO A 273 15.97 1.38 -10.14
N ARG A 274 16.97 1.41 -11.03
CA ARG A 274 17.37 2.66 -11.69
C ARG A 274 16.30 3.08 -12.71
N PRO A 275 16.01 4.38 -12.85
CA PRO A 275 15.04 4.83 -13.84
C PRO A 275 15.49 4.48 -15.25
N ASN A 276 14.55 4.00 -16.07
CA ASN A 276 14.78 3.77 -17.48
C ASN A 276 14.85 5.09 -18.28
N TRP A 277 15.22 5.02 -19.56
CA TRP A 277 15.40 6.21 -20.38
C TRP A 277 14.10 7.02 -20.58
N ILE A 278 12.93 6.37 -20.57
CA ILE A 278 11.62 7.04 -20.68
C ILE A 278 11.34 7.83 -19.40
N GLN A 279 11.57 7.24 -18.22
CA GLN A 279 11.44 7.92 -16.94
C GLN A 279 12.38 9.13 -16.87
N TRP A 280 13.65 8.97 -17.28
CA TRP A 280 14.60 10.08 -17.34
C TRP A 280 14.14 11.20 -18.28
N LEU A 281 13.63 10.84 -19.46
CA LEU A 281 13.08 11.81 -20.41
C LEU A 281 11.91 12.58 -19.82
N ILE A 282 10.96 11.89 -19.18
CA ILE A 282 9.79 12.53 -18.56
C ILE A 282 10.21 13.42 -17.39
N ILE A 283 11.10 12.93 -16.51
CA ILE A 283 11.65 13.72 -15.40
C ILE A 283 12.33 14.99 -15.93
N PHE A 284 13.14 14.86 -16.99
CA PHE A 284 13.79 16.00 -17.62
C PHE A 284 12.78 17.01 -18.19
N ILE A 285 11.76 16.54 -18.92
CA ILE A 285 10.71 17.42 -19.44
C ILE A 285 9.98 18.14 -18.31
N LEU A 286 9.60 17.42 -17.25
CA LEU A 286 8.85 17.98 -16.12
C LEU A 286 9.67 18.97 -15.29
N LEU A 287 10.99 18.76 -15.14
CA LEU A 287 11.85 19.62 -14.33
C LEU A 287 12.55 20.74 -15.09
N VAL A 288 12.84 20.56 -16.38
CA VAL A 288 13.71 21.46 -17.13
C VAL A 288 12.94 22.25 -18.18
N TRP A 289 12.04 21.61 -18.93
CA TRP A 289 11.39 22.26 -20.06
C TRP A 289 10.53 23.45 -19.63
N ALA A 290 9.59 23.26 -18.70
CA ALA A 290 8.72 24.35 -18.26
C ALA A 290 9.46 25.49 -17.53
N PRO A 291 10.41 25.23 -16.60
CA PRO A 291 11.21 26.31 -15.99
C PRO A 291 12.12 27.05 -16.97
N THR A 292 12.68 26.36 -17.97
CA THR A 292 13.46 27.02 -19.03
C THR A 292 12.58 27.97 -19.84
N GLY A 293 11.35 27.56 -20.18
CA GLY A 293 10.37 28.43 -20.82
C GLY A 293 10.09 29.69 -20.00
N LEU A 294 9.87 29.55 -18.68
CA LEU A 294 9.65 30.69 -17.78
C LEU A 294 10.85 31.64 -17.74
N TYR A 295 12.06 31.10 -17.66
CA TYR A 295 13.29 31.89 -17.68
C TYR A 295 13.44 32.69 -18.98
N LEU A 296 13.21 32.04 -20.13
CA LEU A 296 13.33 32.67 -21.44
C LEU A 296 12.27 33.76 -21.64
N TYR A 297 11.01 33.52 -21.28
CA TYR A 297 9.95 34.54 -21.35
C TYR A 297 10.24 35.76 -20.47
N ARG A 298 10.88 35.55 -19.30
CA ARG A 298 11.24 36.65 -18.39
C ARG A 298 12.40 37.49 -18.89
N ASN A 299 13.37 36.87 -19.57
CA ASN A 299 14.61 37.53 -20.01
C ASN A 299 14.58 37.99 -21.48
N SER A 300 13.64 37.53 -22.29
CA SER A 300 13.51 38.00 -23.67
C SER A 300 12.82 39.37 -23.71
N ASN A 301 13.58 40.44 -24.04
CA ASN A 301 13.04 41.77 -24.32
C ASN A 301 12.18 41.85 -25.60
N THR A 302 11.97 40.73 -26.28
CA THR A 302 11.22 40.66 -27.53
C THR A 302 10.62 39.27 -27.67
N ALA A 303 9.29 39.19 -27.61
CA ALA A 303 8.50 37.98 -27.82
C ALA A 303 8.62 37.38 -29.25
N SER A 304 9.64 37.77 -30.03
CA SER A 304 9.91 37.35 -31.41
C SER A 304 11.05 36.33 -31.55
N SER A 305 11.68 35.91 -30.45
CA SER A 305 12.68 34.85 -30.48
C SER A 305 12.06 33.53 -30.95
N HIS A 306 12.59 32.89 -31.99
CA HIS A 306 12.15 31.57 -32.47
C HIS A 306 12.01 30.53 -31.35
N TRP A 307 12.75 30.70 -30.25
CA TRP A 307 12.73 29.86 -29.07
C TRP A 307 11.41 29.89 -28.28
N THR A 308 10.68 31.02 -28.25
CA THR A 308 9.41 31.11 -27.48
C THR A 308 8.29 30.29 -28.11
N ARG A 309 8.36 29.96 -29.41
CA ARG A 309 7.41 29.08 -30.11
C ARG A 309 7.51 27.61 -29.67
N PHE A 310 8.63 27.20 -29.09
CA PHE A 310 8.81 25.85 -28.56
C PHE A 310 8.17 25.64 -27.19
N PHE A 311 7.67 26.71 -26.55
CA PHE A 311 7.06 26.67 -25.23
C PHE A 311 5.57 27.04 -25.31
N PRO A 312 4.74 26.47 -24.42
CA PRO A 312 3.35 26.90 -24.26
C PRO A 312 3.24 28.38 -23.89
N ALA A 313 2.03 28.92 -23.98
CA ALA A 313 1.75 30.28 -23.50
C ALA A 313 2.18 30.44 -22.02
N HIS A 314 2.62 31.65 -21.67
CA HIS A 314 3.20 31.96 -20.36
C HIS A 314 2.29 31.54 -19.18
N GLU A 315 0.98 31.61 -19.35
CA GLU A 315 -0.02 31.23 -18.35
C GLU A 315 -0.01 29.74 -17.98
N TYR A 316 0.44 28.85 -18.88
CA TYR A 316 0.47 27.40 -18.66
C TYR A 316 1.82 26.89 -18.18
N LEU A 317 2.90 27.66 -18.40
CA LEU A 317 4.25 27.29 -17.97
C LEU A 317 4.39 27.17 -16.45
N GLY A 318 3.78 28.09 -15.68
CA GLY A 318 3.75 28.03 -14.22
C GLY A 318 3.03 26.78 -13.67
N PRO A 319 1.78 26.51 -14.09
CA PRO A 319 1.09 25.26 -13.79
C PRO A 319 1.87 24.00 -14.16
N LEU A 320 2.50 23.98 -15.34
CA LEU A 320 3.26 22.82 -15.80
C LEU A 320 4.50 22.57 -14.94
N ALA A 321 5.26 23.61 -14.58
CA ALA A 321 6.41 23.49 -13.70
C ALA A 321 6.01 23.01 -12.29
N ALA A 322 4.95 23.60 -11.71
CA ALA A 322 4.45 23.19 -10.39
C ALA A 322 3.92 21.74 -10.38
N PHE A 323 3.25 21.32 -11.45
CA PHE A 323 2.85 19.93 -11.65
C PHE A 323 4.09 19.03 -11.75
N GLY A 324 5.09 19.39 -12.57
CA GLY A 324 6.33 18.64 -12.71
C GLY A 324 7.09 18.46 -11.40
N TYR A 325 7.27 19.53 -10.61
CA TYR A 325 7.91 19.43 -9.29
C TYR A 325 7.13 18.53 -8.33
N SER A 326 5.81 18.59 -8.35
CA SER A 326 4.96 17.72 -7.53
C SER A 326 5.16 16.25 -7.91
N ILE A 327 5.16 15.94 -9.20
CA ILE A 327 5.35 14.57 -9.71
C ILE A 327 6.74 14.03 -9.37
N VAL A 328 7.80 14.84 -9.52
CA VAL A 328 9.16 14.43 -9.14
C VAL A 328 9.29 14.24 -7.63
N LEU A 329 8.68 15.10 -6.81
CA LEU A 329 8.68 14.90 -5.36
C LEU A 329 8.01 13.58 -4.97
N ILE A 330 6.89 13.24 -5.61
CA ILE A 330 6.22 11.94 -5.40
C ILE A 330 7.13 10.79 -5.86
N PHE A 331 7.85 10.94 -6.98
CA PHE A 331 8.82 9.94 -7.44
C PHE A 331 9.94 9.73 -6.43
N LEU A 332 10.53 10.81 -5.92
CA LEU A 332 11.57 10.74 -4.89
C LEU A 332 11.06 10.12 -3.59
N ALA A 333 9.81 10.40 -3.20
CA ALA A 333 9.18 9.78 -2.04
C ALA A 333 9.10 8.26 -2.14
N ASP A 334 8.64 7.76 -3.28
CA ASP A 334 8.31 6.34 -3.38
C ASP A 334 9.39 5.46 -4.02
N ARG A 335 10.09 5.98 -5.02
CA ARG A 335 11.03 5.22 -5.87
C ARG A 335 12.50 5.40 -5.48
N THR A 336 12.75 6.04 -4.34
CA THR A 336 14.10 6.19 -3.79
C THR A 336 14.13 5.94 -2.28
N THR A 337 15.34 5.91 -1.72
CA THR A 337 15.60 5.84 -0.28
C THR A 337 15.56 7.21 0.40
N PHE A 338 15.21 8.28 -0.32
CA PHE A 338 15.18 9.63 0.25
C PHE A 338 14.20 9.75 1.42
N PHE A 339 13.05 9.07 1.32
CA PHE A 339 12.08 8.98 2.41
C PHE A 339 11.95 7.53 2.90
N ASN A 340 12.02 7.41 4.21
CA ASN A 340 11.84 6.16 4.95
C ASN A 340 10.41 5.64 4.79
N LYS A 341 10.24 4.32 4.94
CA LYS A 341 8.95 3.63 4.78
C LYS A 341 8.71 2.70 5.96
N GLU A 342 7.52 2.74 6.52
CA GLU A 342 7.11 1.85 7.61
C GLU A 342 5.90 1.00 7.23
N GLN A 343 5.77 -0.18 7.84
CA GLN A 343 4.61 -1.05 7.68
C GLN A 343 3.37 -0.44 8.33
N LYS A 344 2.23 -0.71 7.72
CA LYS A 344 0.92 -0.35 8.27
C LYS A 344 0.57 -1.23 9.46
N GLN A 345 -0.13 -0.65 10.43
CA GLN A 345 -0.70 -1.38 11.56
C GLN A 345 -2.11 -0.88 11.83
N PHE A 346 -3.05 -1.81 11.93
CA PHE A 346 -4.43 -1.47 12.29
C PHE A 346 -4.55 -1.27 13.80
N ASN A 347 -5.25 -0.20 14.18
CA ASN A 347 -5.62 0.08 15.55
C ASN A 347 -7.05 0.69 15.54
N GLY A 348 -7.99 -0.02 16.18
CA GLY A 348 -9.40 0.38 16.19
C GLY A 348 -9.67 1.70 16.92
N TRP A 349 -8.92 1.99 17.99
CA TRP A 349 -9.04 3.24 18.73
C TRP A 349 -8.64 4.44 17.86
N TRP A 350 -7.47 4.37 17.22
CA TRP A 350 -7.02 5.42 16.30
C TRP A 350 -7.94 5.58 15.09
N PHE A 351 -8.47 4.47 14.57
CA PHE A 351 -9.45 4.53 13.48
C PHE A 351 -10.71 5.30 13.90
N GLY A 352 -11.28 4.98 15.06
CA GLY A 352 -12.46 5.69 15.59
C GLY A 352 -12.17 7.16 15.87
N LEU A 353 -11.05 7.46 16.53
CA LEU A 353 -10.63 8.83 16.86
C LEU A 353 -10.47 9.70 15.62
N LEU A 354 -9.78 9.22 14.58
CA LEU A 354 -9.57 10.01 13.35
C LEU A 354 -10.89 10.26 12.60
N ASN A 355 -11.80 9.30 12.57
CA ASN A 355 -13.13 9.51 11.98
C ASN A 355 -13.96 10.52 12.79
N LEU A 356 -13.92 10.47 14.12
CA LEU A 356 -14.59 11.45 14.99
C LEU A 356 -14.00 12.86 14.83
N LEU A 357 -12.68 12.99 14.72
CA LEU A 357 -12.03 14.27 14.44
C LEU A 357 -12.43 14.79 13.05
N GLY A 358 -12.47 13.93 12.03
CA GLY A 358 -12.97 14.30 10.70
C GLY A 358 -14.41 14.80 10.74
N LEU A 359 -15.29 14.11 11.47
CA LEU A 359 -16.67 14.52 11.68
C LEU A 359 -16.77 15.86 12.43
N ALA A 360 -15.98 16.05 13.49
CA ALA A 360 -15.95 17.29 14.26
C ALA A 360 -15.51 18.47 13.38
N VAL A 361 -14.46 18.32 12.58
CA VAL A 361 -14.04 19.33 11.60
C VAL A 361 -15.16 19.62 10.60
N GLY A 362 -15.86 18.60 10.12
CA GLY A 362 -17.02 18.75 9.24
C GLY A 362 -18.11 19.65 9.85
N ILE A 363 -18.53 19.32 11.07
CA ILE A 363 -19.57 20.05 11.81
C ILE A 363 -19.12 21.49 12.12
N LEU A 364 -17.91 21.67 12.66
CA LEU A 364 -17.39 22.99 13.05
C LEU A 364 -17.18 23.93 11.86
N THR A 365 -17.04 23.41 10.65
CA THR A 365 -16.87 24.19 9.42
C THR A 365 -18.14 24.28 8.56
N SER A 366 -19.28 23.84 9.10
CA SER A 366 -20.58 23.90 8.44
C SER A 366 -21.08 25.34 8.37
N GLN A 367 -21.45 25.79 7.17
CA GLN A 367 -22.01 27.12 6.94
C GLN A 367 -23.17 27.08 5.95
N VAL A 368 -24.11 28.00 6.10
CA VAL A 368 -25.20 28.19 5.14
C VAL A 368 -24.61 28.73 3.84
N SER A 369 -24.99 28.13 2.71
CA SER A 369 -24.55 28.53 1.38
C SER A 369 -25.09 29.93 1.04
N ASP A 370 -24.20 30.80 0.57
CA ASP A 370 -24.54 32.16 0.12
C ASP A 370 -25.56 32.16 -1.04
N LYS A 371 -25.66 31.03 -1.75
CA LYS A 371 -26.58 30.84 -2.89
C LYS A 371 -27.96 30.29 -2.48
N GLY A 372 -28.19 30.03 -1.19
CA GLY A 372 -29.43 29.46 -0.67
C GLY A 372 -29.67 28.00 -1.07
N ASP A 373 -30.94 27.58 -1.09
CA ASP A 373 -31.34 26.21 -1.48
C ASP A 373 -31.32 26.03 -2.99
N LEU A 374 -30.24 25.43 -3.51
CA LEU A 374 -30.05 25.11 -4.93
C LEU A 374 -30.75 23.81 -5.37
N GLY A 375 -31.48 23.15 -4.47
CA GLY A 375 -32.14 21.87 -4.71
C GLY A 375 -31.23 20.65 -4.45
N LEU A 376 -31.73 19.49 -4.87
CA LEU A 376 -31.15 18.18 -4.57
C LEU A 376 -29.83 17.94 -5.34
N LEU A 377 -28.81 17.46 -4.62
CA LEU A 377 -27.49 17.12 -5.16
C LEU A 377 -26.85 18.27 -5.94
N ASN A 378 -26.92 19.48 -5.36
CA ASN A 378 -26.20 20.61 -5.90
C ASN A 378 -24.66 20.40 -5.84
N ARG A 379 -23.91 21.22 -6.60
CA ARG A 379 -22.44 21.10 -6.72
C ARG A 379 -21.75 21.06 -5.35
N GLU A 380 -22.07 22.02 -4.47
CA GLU A 380 -21.45 22.13 -3.13
C GLU A 380 -21.75 20.90 -2.28
N GLN A 381 -22.99 20.41 -2.29
CA GLN A 381 -23.41 19.21 -1.58
C GLN A 381 -22.71 17.95 -2.11
N THR A 382 -22.53 17.82 -3.44
CA THR A 382 -21.79 16.69 -4.00
C THR A 382 -20.29 16.76 -3.69
N ASP A 383 -19.70 17.95 -3.66
CA ASP A 383 -18.28 18.12 -3.30
C ASP A 383 -18.08 17.88 -1.79
N GLU A 384 -19.00 18.33 -0.93
CA GLU A 384 -19.03 17.95 0.49
C GLU A 384 -19.11 16.43 0.68
N TRP A 385 -20.01 15.77 -0.07
CA TRP A 385 -20.17 14.32 -0.01
C TRP A 385 -18.88 13.59 -0.38
N LYS A 386 -18.24 13.98 -1.49
CA LYS A 386 -16.92 13.46 -1.87
C LYS A 386 -15.89 13.69 -0.76
N GLY A 387 -15.87 14.87 -0.16
CA GLY A 387 -14.92 15.26 0.87
C GLY A 387 -14.90 14.33 2.08
N TRP A 388 -16.05 14.14 2.73
CA TRP A 388 -16.09 13.29 3.92
C TRP A 388 -15.83 11.82 3.58
N MET A 389 -16.34 11.33 2.43
CA MET A 389 -16.06 9.98 1.96
C MET A 389 -14.56 9.78 1.72
N GLN A 390 -13.91 10.79 1.12
CA GLN A 390 -12.49 10.75 0.82
C GLN A 390 -11.66 10.69 2.11
N ILE A 391 -12.00 11.47 3.13
CA ILE A 391 -11.35 11.39 4.45
C ILE A 391 -11.49 9.98 5.04
N ALA A 392 -12.69 9.40 4.99
CA ALA A 392 -12.92 8.03 5.48
C ALA A 392 -12.08 6.99 4.72
N ILE A 393 -12.01 7.09 3.39
CA ILE A 393 -11.19 6.22 2.51
C ILE A 393 -9.70 6.37 2.84
N LEU A 394 -9.22 7.61 3.06
CA LEU A 394 -7.84 7.90 3.41
C LEU A 394 -7.47 7.26 4.76
N ILE A 395 -8.25 7.49 5.82
CA ILE A 395 -8.04 6.88 7.14
C ILE A 395 -8.03 5.35 7.03
N TYR A 396 -8.97 4.79 6.26
CA TYR A 396 -9.08 3.36 5.99
C TYR A 396 -7.80 2.78 5.37
N HIS A 397 -7.21 3.44 4.36
CA HIS A 397 -5.99 2.96 3.72
C HIS A 397 -4.74 3.15 4.58
N TYR A 398 -4.65 4.26 5.31
CA TYR A 398 -3.49 4.56 6.17
C TYR A 398 -3.33 3.53 7.29
N LEU A 399 -4.43 3.20 7.97
CA LEU A 399 -4.43 2.23 9.08
C LEU A 399 -4.55 0.76 8.64
N SER A 400 -4.54 0.46 7.33
CA SER A 400 -4.75 -0.90 6.81
C SER A 400 -6.05 -1.55 7.33
N ALA A 401 -7.13 -0.77 7.44
CA ALA A 401 -8.42 -1.24 7.95
C ALA A 401 -9.16 -2.21 7.00
N SER A 402 -8.60 -2.45 5.79
CA SER A 402 -9.12 -3.39 4.79
C SER A 402 -9.20 -4.85 5.24
N LYS A 403 -8.51 -5.19 6.33
CA LYS A 403 -8.56 -6.52 6.95
C LYS A 403 -9.83 -6.74 7.78
N ILE A 404 -10.53 -5.66 8.16
CA ILE A 404 -11.74 -5.71 8.99
C ILE A 404 -12.97 -5.57 8.09
N SER A 405 -13.80 -6.63 8.01
CA SER A 405 -14.94 -6.68 7.09
C SER A 405 -15.95 -5.55 7.35
N GLY A 406 -16.30 -5.29 8.62
CA GLY A 406 -17.25 -4.24 9.00
C GLY A 406 -16.81 -2.81 8.68
N ILE A 407 -15.52 -2.60 8.37
CA ILE A 407 -15.02 -1.30 7.88
C ILE A 407 -14.96 -1.30 6.35
N TYR A 408 -14.54 -2.41 5.75
CA TYR A 408 -14.47 -2.56 4.29
C TYR A 408 -15.85 -2.33 3.64
N ASN A 409 -16.92 -2.88 4.20
CA ASN A 409 -18.25 -2.84 3.55
C ASN A 409 -18.80 -1.39 3.42
N PRO A 410 -18.83 -0.54 4.47
CA PRO A 410 -19.25 0.86 4.32
C PRO A 410 -18.32 1.68 3.40
N ILE A 411 -17.01 1.45 3.45
CA ILE A 411 -16.06 2.12 2.56
C ILE A 411 -16.32 1.74 1.09
N ARG A 412 -16.74 0.50 0.83
CA ARG A 412 -17.14 0.09 -0.52
C ARG A 412 -18.38 0.84 -1.00
N VAL A 413 -19.37 1.08 -0.14
CA VAL A 413 -20.53 1.93 -0.46
C VAL A 413 -20.09 3.37 -0.80
N CYS A 414 -19.04 3.89 -0.17
CA CYS A 414 -18.49 5.20 -0.53
C CYS A 414 -17.94 5.21 -1.97
N VAL A 415 -17.23 4.16 -2.39
CA VAL A 415 -16.77 4.02 -3.79
C VAL A 415 -17.96 3.93 -4.77
N ALA A 416 -18.99 3.14 -4.42
CA ALA A 416 -20.22 3.06 -5.22
C ALA A 416 -20.94 4.42 -5.31
N SER A 417 -20.88 5.25 -4.26
CA SER A 417 -21.44 6.61 -4.25
C SER A 417 -20.75 7.55 -5.27
N TYR A 418 -19.44 7.42 -5.46
CA TYR A 418 -18.74 8.16 -6.54
C TYR A 418 -19.25 7.78 -7.93
N LEU A 419 -19.50 6.49 -8.15
CA LEU A 419 -20.03 5.98 -9.42
C LEU A 419 -21.52 6.36 -9.60
N PHE A 420 -22.30 6.38 -8.52
CA PHE A 420 -23.65 6.95 -8.52
C PHE A 420 -23.63 8.41 -8.99
N MET A 421 -22.76 9.24 -8.42
CA MET A 421 -22.61 10.64 -8.80
C MET A 421 -22.14 10.81 -10.26
N THR A 422 -21.30 9.90 -10.76
CA THR A 422 -20.89 9.84 -12.16
C THR A 422 -22.11 9.61 -13.06
N GLY A 423 -22.92 8.60 -12.74
CA GLY A 423 -24.19 8.31 -13.43
C GLY A 423 -25.15 9.49 -13.42
N TYR A 424 -25.41 10.05 -12.24
CA TYR A 424 -26.31 11.18 -12.03
C TYR A 424 -25.88 12.44 -12.80
N GLY A 425 -24.61 12.85 -12.64
CA GLY A 425 -24.10 14.10 -13.19
C GLY A 425 -23.98 14.09 -14.72
N HIS A 426 -23.40 13.02 -15.28
CA HIS A 426 -23.24 12.92 -16.74
C HIS A 426 -24.57 12.69 -17.45
N PHE A 427 -25.48 11.90 -16.88
CA PHE A 427 -26.84 11.77 -17.42
C PHE A 427 -27.57 13.11 -17.44
N THR A 428 -27.56 13.86 -16.33
CA THR A 428 -28.20 15.17 -16.24
C THR A 428 -27.64 16.11 -17.32
N PHE A 429 -26.32 16.11 -17.53
CA PHE A 429 -25.69 16.91 -18.58
C PHE A 429 -26.20 16.53 -19.97
N PHE A 430 -26.13 15.25 -20.37
CA PHE A 430 -26.53 14.83 -21.72
C PHE A 430 -28.03 14.99 -21.96
N TYR A 431 -28.86 14.74 -20.95
CA TYR A 431 -30.31 14.90 -21.06
C TYR A 431 -30.71 16.37 -21.19
N LYS A 432 -30.12 17.28 -20.39
CA LYS A 432 -30.51 18.70 -20.38
C LYS A 432 -29.79 19.55 -21.42
N LYS A 433 -28.49 19.35 -21.63
CA LYS A 433 -27.69 20.15 -22.56
C LYS A 433 -27.72 19.61 -23.99
N LYS A 434 -28.03 18.32 -24.17
CA LYS A 434 -28.03 17.64 -25.49
C LYS A 434 -26.72 17.82 -26.27
N ASP A 435 -25.61 18.07 -25.56
CA ASP A 435 -24.28 18.22 -26.14
C ASP A 435 -23.54 16.88 -26.11
N PHE A 436 -23.31 16.33 -27.30
CA PHE A 436 -22.60 15.08 -27.51
C PHE A 436 -21.25 15.29 -28.24
N GLY A 437 -20.74 16.51 -28.27
CA GLY A 437 -19.54 16.87 -29.01
C GLY A 437 -18.26 16.20 -28.49
N LEU A 438 -17.30 15.97 -29.41
CA LEU A 438 -16.00 15.36 -29.09
C LEU A 438 -15.18 16.19 -28.09
N SER A 439 -15.31 17.52 -28.10
CA SER A 439 -14.61 18.41 -27.16
C SER A 439 -14.93 18.08 -25.70
N ARG A 440 -16.18 17.73 -25.40
CA ARG A 440 -16.59 17.31 -24.05
C ARG A 440 -15.94 15.99 -23.66
N ILE A 441 -15.90 15.02 -24.58
CA ILE A 441 -15.30 13.71 -24.35
C ILE A 441 -13.82 13.87 -24.04
N VAL A 442 -13.07 14.55 -24.91
CA VAL A 442 -11.64 14.80 -24.72
C VAL A 442 -11.38 15.53 -23.40
N GLY A 443 -12.14 16.60 -23.10
CA GLY A 443 -11.97 17.34 -21.86
C GLY A 443 -12.21 16.52 -20.59
N VAL A 444 -13.23 15.67 -20.55
CA VAL A 444 -13.49 14.80 -19.40
C VAL A 444 -12.41 13.72 -19.29
N MET A 445 -12.05 13.08 -20.40
CA MET A 445 -11.04 12.02 -20.42
C MET A 445 -9.66 12.53 -19.99
N VAL A 446 -9.23 13.69 -20.49
CA VAL A 446 -7.97 14.31 -20.06
C VAL A 446 -8.02 14.68 -18.58
N ARG A 447 -9.09 15.32 -18.09
CA ARG A 447 -9.19 15.73 -16.68
C ARG A 447 -9.11 14.56 -15.71
N LEU A 448 -9.72 13.42 -16.06
CA LEU A 448 -9.76 12.23 -15.21
C LEU A 448 -8.45 11.43 -15.23
N ASN A 449 -7.67 11.52 -16.32
CA ASN A 449 -6.55 10.61 -16.57
C ASN A 449 -5.17 11.29 -16.61
N LEU A 450 -5.09 12.61 -16.70
CA LEU A 450 -3.80 13.31 -16.84
C LEU A 450 -2.80 12.92 -15.74
N LEU A 451 -3.23 12.96 -14.47
CA LEU A 451 -2.40 12.59 -13.33
C LEU A 451 -2.02 11.10 -13.34
N THR A 452 -2.99 10.20 -13.58
CA THR A 452 -2.75 8.75 -13.56
C THR A 452 -1.85 8.29 -14.69
N LEU A 453 -1.97 8.87 -15.88
CA LEU A 453 -1.11 8.55 -17.01
C LEU A 453 0.33 8.99 -16.75
N VAL A 454 0.55 10.22 -16.29
CA VAL A 454 1.89 10.70 -15.97
C VAL A 454 2.53 9.86 -14.85
N LEU A 455 1.74 9.52 -13.81
CA LEU A 455 2.22 8.67 -12.73
C LEU A 455 2.54 7.24 -13.20
N ALA A 456 1.71 6.63 -14.05
CA ALA A 456 1.95 5.28 -14.56
C ALA A 456 3.32 5.17 -15.26
N TYR A 457 3.69 6.16 -16.08
CA TYR A 457 4.99 6.17 -16.75
C TYR A 457 6.15 6.48 -15.79
N ILE A 458 6.02 7.50 -14.93
CA ILE A 458 7.14 7.89 -14.07
C ILE A 458 7.39 6.87 -12.95
N MET A 459 6.33 6.22 -12.46
CA MET A 459 6.41 5.22 -11.39
C MET A 459 6.69 3.81 -11.89
N ASP A 460 6.71 3.61 -13.21
CA ASP A 460 6.81 2.31 -13.88
C ASP A 460 5.73 1.33 -13.40
N THR A 461 4.49 1.81 -13.33
CA THR A 461 3.32 1.05 -12.87
C THR A 461 2.26 0.90 -13.95
N ASP A 462 1.47 -0.16 -13.84
CA ASP A 462 0.32 -0.35 -14.73
C ASP A 462 -0.75 0.72 -14.47
N TYR A 463 -1.27 1.32 -15.54
CA TYR A 463 -2.37 2.29 -15.49
C TYR A 463 -3.60 1.76 -14.72
N LEU A 464 -3.93 0.47 -14.85
CA LEU A 464 -5.04 -0.16 -14.13
C LEU A 464 -4.81 -0.30 -12.61
N SER A 465 -3.58 -0.11 -12.12
CA SER A 465 -3.29 -0.05 -10.68
C SER A 465 -4.02 1.11 -10.02
N TYR A 466 -4.18 2.23 -10.74
CA TYR A 466 -4.98 3.39 -10.33
C TYR A 466 -6.46 3.22 -10.69
N TYR A 467 -7.01 2.02 -10.49
CA TYR A 467 -8.24 1.52 -11.10
C TYR A 467 -9.44 2.48 -11.12
N PHE A 468 -9.57 3.36 -10.13
CA PHE A 468 -10.69 4.29 -10.01
C PHE A 468 -10.79 5.26 -11.20
N SER A 469 -9.68 5.83 -11.66
CA SER A 469 -9.65 6.75 -12.80
C SER A 469 -10.04 6.08 -14.14
N PRO A 470 -9.45 4.92 -14.52
CA PRO A 470 -9.94 4.11 -15.64
C PRO A 470 -11.41 3.70 -15.49
N LEU A 471 -11.85 3.37 -14.27
CA LEU A 471 -13.21 2.89 -14.01
C LEU A 471 -14.25 3.99 -14.27
N VAL A 472 -14.04 5.18 -13.72
CA VAL A 472 -14.91 6.34 -13.95
C VAL A 472 -14.88 6.75 -15.42
N SER A 473 -13.71 6.69 -16.07
CA SER A 473 -13.56 7.00 -17.50
C SER A 473 -14.36 6.04 -18.39
N MET A 474 -14.30 4.74 -18.09
CA MET A 474 -15.09 3.72 -18.78
C MET A 474 -16.60 3.96 -18.59
N TRP A 475 -17.03 4.22 -17.35
CA TRP A 475 -18.45 4.51 -17.07
C TRP A 475 -18.92 5.79 -17.75
N PHE A 476 -18.10 6.83 -17.81
CA PHE A 476 -18.39 8.03 -18.60
C PHE A 476 -18.64 7.68 -20.07
N MET A 477 -17.78 6.86 -20.67
CA MET A 477 -17.95 6.42 -22.07
C MET A 477 -19.21 5.57 -22.25
N ILE A 478 -19.53 4.66 -21.33
CA ILE A 478 -20.78 3.89 -21.36
C ILE A 478 -21.98 4.84 -21.32
N ILE A 479 -22.02 5.77 -20.37
CA ILE A 479 -23.10 6.76 -20.24
C ILE A 479 -23.23 7.59 -21.53
N TRP A 480 -22.11 8.02 -22.11
CA TRP A 480 -22.10 8.78 -23.35
C TRP A 480 -22.66 7.97 -24.52
N VAL A 481 -22.16 6.74 -24.75
CA VAL A 481 -22.65 5.85 -25.81
C VAL A 481 -24.15 5.60 -25.63
N THR A 482 -24.56 5.25 -24.41
CA THR A 482 -25.97 5.04 -24.09
C THR A 482 -26.75 6.29 -24.44
N MET A 483 -26.41 7.48 -23.95
CA MET A 483 -27.20 8.68 -24.24
C MET A 483 -27.15 9.11 -25.72
N TYR A 484 -26.06 8.86 -26.44
CA TYR A 484 -25.86 9.24 -27.84
C TYR A 484 -26.68 8.40 -28.84
N VAL A 485 -26.74 7.08 -28.66
CA VAL A 485 -27.44 6.15 -29.59
C VAL A 485 -28.93 6.46 -29.61
N GLY A 486 -29.46 6.94 -30.74
CA GLY A 486 -30.87 7.36 -30.82
C GLY A 486 -31.21 8.60 -29.97
N HIS A 487 -30.25 9.50 -29.76
CA HIS A 487 -30.41 10.68 -28.89
C HIS A 487 -31.61 11.58 -29.23
N GLN A 488 -32.03 11.60 -30.50
CA GLN A 488 -33.20 12.34 -30.98
C GLN A 488 -34.50 11.95 -30.25
N TRP A 489 -34.56 10.72 -29.73
CA TRP A 489 -35.78 10.14 -29.14
C TRP A 489 -35.70 10.08 -27.61
N ASN A 490 -34.63 10.62 -27.01
CA ASN A 490 -34.43 10.63 -25.56
C ASN A 490 -35.51 11.43 -24.81
N ASP A 491 -36.26 12.29 -25.49
CA ASP A 491 -37.38 13.03 -24.89
C ASP A 491 -38.59 12.11 -24.58
N ARG A 492 -38.71 10.96 -25.27
CA ARG A 492 -39.73 9.94 -25.01
C ARG A 492 -39.29 9.05 -23.85
N LEU A 493 -40.02 9.10 -22.73
CA LEU A 493 -39.66 8.41 -21.48
C LEU A 493 -39.57 6.88 -21.67
N ASP A 494 -40.52 6.31 -22.37
CA ASP A 494 -40.67 4.89 -22.66
C ASP A 494 -39.49 4.38 -23.50
N PHE A 495 -39.09 5.11 -24.54
CA PHE A 495 -37.87 4.80 -25.31
C PHE A 495 -36.61 4.87 -24.42
N LEU A 496 -36.48 5.92 -23.61
CA LEU A 496 -35.31 6.11 -22.76
C LEU A 496 -35.19 5.01 -21.69
N ILE A 497 -36.29 4.59 -21.06
CA ILE A 497 -36.28 3.51 -20.06
C ILE A 497 -35.85 2.18 -20.70
N VAL A 498 -36.45 1.79 -21.82
CA VAL A 498 -36.09 0.56 -22.54
C VAL A 498 -34.61 0.57 -22.91
N LYS A 499 -34.10 1.72 -23.33
CA LYS A 499 -32.71 1.94 -23.69
C LYS A 499 -31.75 1.84 -22.50
N LEU A 500 -32.12 2.37 -21.32
CA LEU A 500 -31.32 2.21 -20.10
C LEU A 500 -31.27 0.74 -19.65
N ILE A 501 -32.39 0.02 -19.72
CA ILE A 501 -32.45 -1.42 -19.41
C ILE A 501 -31.60 -2.22 -20.39
N GLY A 502 -31.73 -1.96 -21.69
CA GLY A 502 -30.92 -2.62 -22.73
C GLY A 502 -29.42 -2.39 -22.55
N SER A 503 -29.02 -1.16 -22.21
CA SER A 503 -27.63 -0.83 -21.85
C SER A 503 -27.16 -1.61 -20.62
N ALA A 504 -27.97 -1.67 -19.56
CA ALA A 504 -27.63 -2.42 -18.34
C ALA A 504 -27.44 -3.91 -18.63
N THR A 505 -28.37 -4.53 -19.36
CA THR A 505 -28.28 -5.94 -19.77
C THR A 505 -27.03 -6.21 -20.60
N LEU A 506 -26.71 -5.34 -21.58
CA LEU A 506 -25.52 -5.48 -22.42
C LEU A 506 -24.24 -5.41 -21.59
N VAL A 507 -24.11 -4.43 -20.69
CA VAL A 507 -22.94 -4.29 -19.83
C VAL A 507 -22.80 -5.49 -18.89
N THR A 508 -23.89 -5.95 -18.27
CA THR A 508 -23.89 -7.15 -17.43
C THR A 508 -23.39 -8.36 -18.21
N PHE A 509 -23.88 -8.60 -19.42
CA PHE A 509 -23.46 -9.70 -20.27
C PHE A 509 -21.96 -9.63 -20.62
N LEU A 510 -21.46 -8.46 -21.00
CA LEU A 510 -20.06 -8.25 -21.38
C LEU A 510 -19.08 -8.54 -20.24
N PHE A 511 -19.40 -8.09 -19.01
CA PHE A 511 -18.49 -8.20 -17.88
C PHE A 511 -18.66 -9.50 -17.06
N GLN A 512 -19.84 -10.12 -17.04
CA GLN A 512 -20.02 -11.42 -16.38
C GLN A 512 -19.51 -12.60 -17.21
N SER A 513 -19.60 -12.56 -18.54
CA SER A 513 -19.12 -13.65 -19.40
C SER A 513 -17.59 -13.79 -19.40
N THR A 514 -16.85 -12.72 -19.09
CA THR A 514 -15.38 -12.56 -19.08
C THR A 514 -14.63 -12.93 -20.36
N THR A 515 -15.23 -13.72 -21.27
CA THR A 515 -14.62 -14.22 -22.50
C THR A 515 -14.31 -13.10 -23.50
N PRO A 516 -15.26 -12.18 -23.81
CA PRO A 516 -14.96 -11.04 -24.68
C PRO A 516 -13.86 -10.17 -24.10
N LEU A 517 -13.88 -9.95 -22.78
CA LEU A 517 -12.89 -9.12 -22.10
C LEU A 517 -11.48 -9.75 -22.14
N LYS A 518 -11.37 -11.06 -21.92
CA LYS A 518 -10.10 -11.80 -22.03
C LYS A 518 -9.51 -11.70 -23.43
N PHE A 519 -10.35 -11.82 -24.47
CA PHE A 519 -9.91 -11.65 -25.86
C PHE A 519 -9.40 -10.22 -26.11
N THR A 520 -10.18 -9.21 -25.75
CA THR A 520 -9.78 -7.80 -25.91
C THR A 520 -8.49 -7.50 -25.18
N PHE A 521 -8.35 -7.95 -23.92
CA PHE A 521 -7.12 -7.72 -23.13
C PHE A 521 -5.93 -8.50 -23.68
N ALA A 522 -6.13 -9.70 -24.23
CA ALA A 522 -5.04 -10.42 -24.91
C ALA A 522 -4.52 -9.65 -26.13
N VAL A 523 -5.41 -9.05 -26.91
CA VAL A 523 -5.02 -8.18 -28.04
C VAL A 523 -4.30 -6.92 -27.53
N LEU A 524 -4.86 -6.22 -26.54
CA LEU A 524 -4.26 -4.99 -25.99
C LEU A 524 -2.88 -5.27 -25.36
N ASN A 525 -2.77 -6.33 -24.56
CA ASN A 525 -1.50 -6.73 -23.94
C ASN A 525 -0.44 -7.08 -25.00
N LYS A 526 -0.84 -7.68 -26.12
CA LYS A 526 0.08 -7.98 -27.22
C LYS A 526 0.50 -6.72 -27.99
N VAL A 527 -0.43 -5.82 -28.29
CA VAL A 527 -0.19 -4.62 -29.11
C VAL A 527 0.57 -3.55 -28.31
N PHE A 528 0.16 -3.31 -27.07
CA PHE A 528 0.69 -2.24 -26.22
C PHE A 528 1.70 -2.73 -25.18
N GLN A 529 2.04 -4.03 -25.19
CA GLN A 529 2.97 -4.64 -24.21
C GLN A 529 2.54 -4.42 -22.75
N THR A 530 1.24 -4.37 -22.49
CA THR A 530 0.68 -4.18 -21.14
C THR A 530 0.50 -5.51 -20.41
N GLN A 531 0.41 -5.48 -19.07
CA GLN A 531 0.17 -6.65 -18.22
C GLN A 531 -1.22 -6.64 -17.57
N TRP A 532 -2.25 -6.25 -18.33
CA TRP A 532 -3.59 -6.05 -17.78
C TRP A 532 -4.32 -7.39 -17.56
N PHE A 533 -4.89 -7.56 -16.38
CA PHE A 533 -5.64 -8.76 -16.00
C PHE A 533 -7.15 -8.57 -16.16
N ALA A 534 -7.73 -9.25 -17.15
CA ALA A 534 -9.17 -9.16 -17.46
C ALA A 534 -10.07 -9.62 -16.30
N THR A 535 -9.67 -10.64 -15.55
CA THR A 535 -10.44 -11.16 -14.41
C THR A 535 -10.52 -10.15 -13.27
N GLU A 536 -9.41 -9.49 -12.96
CA GLU A 536 -9.37 -8.44 -11.95
C GLU A 536 -10.18 -7.21 -12.39
N TRP A 537 -10.06 -6.82 -13.66
CA TRP A 537 -10.83 -5.72 -14.21
C TRP A 537 -12.34 -6.01 -14.19
N ALA A 538 -12.76 -7.19 -14.63
CA ALA A 538 -14.15 -7.63 -14.55
C ALA A 538 -14.68 -7.59 -13.11
N PHE A 539 -13.90 -8.09 -12.15
CA PHE A 539 -14.26 -8.02 -10.73
C PHE A 539 -14.51 -6.58 -10.28
N ARG A 540 -13.60 -5.64 -10.60
CA ARG A 540 -13.75 -4.22 -10.22
C ARG A 540 -14.97 -3.55 -10.84
N VAL A 541 -15.27 -3.85 -12.10
CA VAL A 541 -16.45 -3.30 -12.80
C VAL A 541 -17.75 -3.90 -12.25
N THR A 542 -17.80 -5.22 -12.08
CA THR A 542 -19.02 -5.93 -11.69
C THR A 542 -19.49 -5.60 -10.28
N LEU A 543 -18.58 -5.28 -9.37
CA LEU A 543 -18.91 -4.91 -7.99
C LEU A 543 -19.88 -3.72 -7.92
N ASP A 544 -19.69 -2.69 -8.74
CA ASP A 544 -20.50 -1.46 -8.67
C ASP A 544 -21.39 -1.27 -9.92
N MET A 545 -21.65 -2.32 -10.71
CA MET A 545 -22.18 -2.13 -12.07
C MET A 545 -23.56 -1.45 -12.12
N TYR A 546 -24.45 -1.78 -11.18
CA TYR A 546 -25.82 -1.30 -11.21
C TYR A 546 -25.97 0.11 -10.63
N ILE A 547 -25.03 0.55 -9.79
CA ILE A 547 -25.18 1.84 -9.09
C ILE A 547 -25.11 3.04 -10.04
N VAL A 548 -24.38 2.90 -11.14
CA VAL A 548 -24.29 3.94 -12.18
C VAL A 548 -25.66 4.14 -12.84
N TYR A 549 -26.34 3.04 -13.20
CA TYR A 549 -27.69 3.09 -13.75
C TYR A 549 -28.70 3.65 -12.75
N TRP A 550 -28.58 3.29 -11.46
CA TRP A 550 -29.38 3.93 -10.41
C TRP A 550 -29.14 5.44 -10.33
N GLY A 551 -27.90 5.92 -10.53
CA GLY A 551 -27.58 7.34 -10.65
C GLY A 551 -28.31 8.00 -11.83
N MET A 552 -28.32 7.36 -12.99
CA MET A 552 -29.04 7.83 -14.18
C MET A 552 -30.56 7.89 -13.95
N ILE A 553 -31.13 6.84 -13.35
CA ILE A 553 -32.55 6.76 -13.01
C ILE A 553 -32.93 7.85 -11.98
N ALA A 554 -32.13 8.03 -10.93
CA ALA A 554 -32.36 9.07 -9.93
C ALA A 554 -32.35 10.48 -10.55
N ALA A 555 -31.44 10.74 -11.49
CA ALA A 555 -31.42 11.99 -12.24
C ALA A 555 -32.68 12.16 -13.09
N LEU A 556 -33.12 11.11 -13.81
CA LEU A 556 -34.34 11.15 -14.61
C LEU A 556 -35.59 11.42 -13.75
N VAL A 557 -35.73 10.73 -12.62
CA VAL A 557 -36.84 10.93 -11.67
C VAL A 557 -36.84 12.36 -11.16
N TYR A 558 -35.69 12.87 -10.71
CA TYR A 558 -35.58 14.24 -10.22
C TYR A 558 -35.97 15.28 -11.28
N ILE A 559 -35.49 15.10 -12.52
CA ILE A 559 -35.81 15.96 -13.65
C ILE A 559 -37.32 15.95 -13.93
N LYS A 560 -37.96 14.77 -13.96
CA LYS A 560 -39.39 14.63 -14.26
C LYS A 560 -40.28 15.20 -13.17
N VAL A 561 -39.93 15.01 -11.90
CA VAL A 561 -40.63 15.62 -10.76
C VAL A 561 -40.61 17.16 -10.86
N LYS A 562 -39.47 17.74 -11.26
CA LYS A 562 -39.33 19.19 -11.47
C LYS A 562 -40.11 19.67 -12.69
N GLU A 563 -40.07 18.94 -13.81
CA GLU A 563 -40.81 19.28 -15.04
C GLU A 563 -42.33 19.22 -14.84
N SER A 564 -42.84 18.23 -14.10
CA SER A 564 -44.28 18.06 -13.88
C SER A 564 -44.85 18.97 -12.78
N LYS A 565 -44.00 19.77 -12.12
CA LYS A 565 -44.35 20.60 -10.95
C LYS A 565 -45.12 19.80 -9.88
N LEU A 566 -44.77 18.53 -9.70
CA LEU A 566 -45.55 17.59 -8.88
C LEU A 566 -45.64 18.06 -7.41
N ILE A 567 -44.55 18.67 -6.94
CA ILE A 567 -44.42 19.23 -5.59
C ILE A 567 -45.39 20.40 -5.39
N GLU A 568 -45.53 21.28 -6.39
CA GLU A 568 -46.44 22.44 -6.35
C GLU A 568 -47.90 22.03 -6.51
N ARG A 569 -48.17 20.99 -7.32
CA ARG A 569 -49.54 20.53 -7.63
C ARG A 569 -50.21 19.79 -6.48
N ASN A 570 -49.48 18.95 -5.74
CA ASN A 570 -50.03 18.10 -4.67
C ASN A 570 -49.17 18.17 -3.39
N PRO A 571 -49.14 19.32 -2.69
CA PRO A 571 -48.21 19.55 -1.58
C PRO A 571 -48.44 18.59 -0.40
N GLU A 572 -49.70 18.32 -0.03
CA GLU A 572 -50.01 17.43 1.11
C GLU A 572 -49.58 15.98 0.86
N THR A 573 -49.91 15.43 -0.33
CA THR A 573 -49.51 14.09 -0.72
C THR A 573 -47.99 13.98 -0.82
N TRP A 574 -47.33 14.98 -1.40
CA TRP A 574 -45.88 15.03 -1.47
C TRP A 574 -45.24 15.06 -0.08
N GLN A 575 -45.79 15.83 0.86
CA GLN A 575 -45.29 15.90 2.23
C GLN A 575 -45.42 14.56 2.96
N LYS A 576 -46.53 13.82 2.76
CA LYS A 576 -46.71 12.45 3.29
C LYS A 576 -45.69 11.49 2.70
N VAL A 577 -45.51 11.50 1.37
CA VAL A 577 -44.52 10.67 0.66
C VAL A 577 -43.10 11.00 1.11
N TRP A 578 -42.77 12.28 1.26
CA TRP A 578 -41.46 12.73 1.70
C TRP A 578 -41.16 12.31 3.14
N THR A 579 -42.12 12.47 4.05
CA THR A 579 -42.00 12.02 5.45
C THR A 579 -41.81 10.50 5.53
N ALA A 580 -42.62 9.74 4.78
CA ALA A 580 -42.45 8.29 4.70
C ALA A 580 -41.08 7.89 4.14
N SER A 581 -40.58 8.61 3.13
CA SER A 581 -39.26 8.39 2.55
C SER A 581 -38.13 8.65 3.56
N ILE A 582 -38.25 9.67 4.41
CA ILE A 582 -37.28 9.96 5.49
C ILE A 582 -37.25 8.81 6.51
N ILE A 583 -38.42 8.33 6.96
CA ILE A 583 -38.52 7.22 7.92
C ILE A 583 -37.92 5.94 7.33
N LEU A 584 -38.32 5.59 6.10
CA LEU A 584 -37.77 4.43 5.38
C LEU A 584 -36.26 4.56 5.15
N SER A 585 -35.76 5.77 4.92
CA SER A 585 -34.32 6.00 4.76
C SER A 585 -33.56 5.74 6.06
N GLY A 586 -34.09 6.18 7.21
CA GLY A 586 -33.55 5.87 8.53
C GLY A 586 -33.50 4.36 8.78
N LEU A 587 -34.61 3.66 8.52
CA LEU A 587 -34.67 2.19 8.60
C LEU A 587 -33.70 1.52 7.62
N GLY A 588 -33.51 2.07 6.42
CA GLY A 588 -32.56 1.55 5.42
C GLY A 588 -31.10 1.64 5.87
N ILE A 589 -30.71 2.70 6.58
CA ILE A 589 -29.35 2.79 7.17
C ILE A 589 -29.19 1.77 8.30
N VAL A 590 -30.17 1.62 9.18
CA VAL A 590 -30.14 0.63 10.26
C VAL A 590 -30.06 -0.79 9.69
N TRP A 591 -30.89 -1.10 8.70
CA TRP A 591 -30.87 -2.37 7.99
C TRP A 591 -29.52 -2.63 7.33
N PHE A 592 -28.92 -1.63 6.68
CA PHE A 592 -27.62 -1.79 6.03
C PHE A 592 -26.53 -2.19 7.01
N PHE A 593 -26.41 -1.49 8.15
CA PHE A 593 -25.41 -1.82 9.16
C PHE A 593 -25.67 -3.18 9.82
N TRP A 594 -26.93 -3.54 10.07
CA TRP A 594 -27.25 -4.90 10.52
C TRP A 594 -26.89 -5.96 9.48
N PHE A 595 -27.23 -5.73 8.20
CA PHE A 595 -26.98 -6.66 7.10
C PHE A 595 -25.49 -6.88 6.85
N GLU A 596 -24.69 -5.82 6.84
CA GLU A 596 -23.26 -5.91 6.54
C GLU A 596 -22.47 -6.52 7.69
N LEU A 597 -22.80 -6.17 8.95
CA LEU A 597 -22.14 -6.72 10.14
C LEU A 597 -22.45 -8.21 10.36
N THR A 598 -23.55 -8.71 9.80
CA THR A 598 -23.89 -10.15 9.84
C THR A 598 -23.17 -10.99 8.78
N ARG A 599 -22.41 -10.38 7.86
CA ARG A 599 -21.62 -11.13 6.86
C ARG A 599 -20.35 -11.68 7.49
N SER A 600 -20.01 -12.93 7.15
CA SER A 600 -18.84 -13.60 7.73
C SER A 600 -17.52 -13.00 7.28
N ASN A 601 -17.44 -12.54 6.02
CA ASN A 601 -16.25 -11.95 5.45
C ASN A 601 -16.59 -11.07 4.22
N LYS A 602 -15.58 -10.32 3.78
CA LYS A 602 -15.70 -9.41 2.63
C LYS A 602 -16.05 -10.08 1.30
N LEU A 603 -15.70 -11.36 1.10
CA LEU A 603 -16.01 -12.06 -0.15
C LEU A 603 -17.51 -12.35 -0.25
N GLU A 604 -18.13 -12.74 0.87
CA GLU A 604 -19.58 -12.94 0.95
C GLU A 604 -20.34 -11.63 0.69
N TYR A 605 -19.91 -10.53 1.32
CA TYR A 605 -20.51 -9.21 1.08
C TYR A 605 -20.38 -8.77 -0.39
N ASN A 606 -19.20 -8.95 -1.00
CA ASN A 606 -18.94 -8.55 -2.38
C ASN A 606 -19.91 -9.17 -3.40
N GLN A 607 -20.48 -10.35 -3.12
CA GLN A 607 -21.47 -10.99 -4.01
C GLN A 607 -22.82 -10.27 -3.99
N THR A 608 -23.18 -9.66 -2.87
CA THR A 608 -24.48 -8.99 -2.67
C THR A 608 -24.42 -7.48 -2.87
N HIS A 609 -23.23 -6.88 -2.70
CA HIS A 609 -22.99 -5.45 -2.83
C HIS A 609 -23.55 -4.79 -4.12
N PRO A 610 -23.43 -5.40 -5.32
CA PRO A 610 -23.97 -4.79 -6.54
C PRO A 610 -25.48 -4.50 -6.45
N TYR A 611 -26.21 -5.27 -5.66
CA TYR A 611 -27.66 -5.20 -5.54
C TYR A 611 -28.11 -4.37 -4.32
N THR A 612 -27.34 -4.41 -3.23
CA THR A 612 -27.72 -3.81 -1.95
C THR A 612 -27.17 -2.39 -1.75
N SER A 613 -26.12 -1.99 -2.46
CA SER A 613 -25.44 -0.70 -2.30
C SER A 613 -26.34 0.52 -2.52
N ILE A 614 -27.40 0.41 -3.34
CA ILE A 614 -28.34 1.51 -3.57
C ILE A 614 -29.11 1.91 -2.31
N ILE A 615 -29.35 0.97 -1.38
CA ILE A 615 -30.16 1.24 -0.18
C ILE A 615 -29.51 2.32 0.71
N PRO A 616 -28.26 2.15 1.20
CA PRO A 616 -27.61 3.19 1.99
C PRO A 616 -27.36 4.49 1.20
N ILE A 617 -27.13 4.41 -0.11
CA ILE A 617 -26.90 5.58 -0.97
C ILE A 617 -28.18 6.42 -1.11
N ALA A 618 -29.30 5.78 -1.46
CA ALA A 618 -30.60 6.44 -1.55
C ALA A 618 -31.04 7.00 -0.19
N SER A 619 -30.85 6.22 0.88
CA SER A 619 -31.12 6.68 2.25
C SER A 619 -30.31 7.92 2.60
N PHE A 620 -29.00 7.94 2.32
CA PHE A 620 -28.15 9.10 2.57
C PHE A 620 -28.64 10.33 1.79
N ILE A 621 -28.97 10.18 0.51
CA ILE A 621 -29.47 11.28 -0.32
C ILE A 621 -30.75 11.86 0.27
N ILE A 622 -31.74 11.03 0.63
CA ILE A 622 -33.02 11.49 1.18
C ILE A 622 -32.81 12.19 2.53
N LEU A 623 -32.04 11.57 3.44
CA LEU A 623 -31.76 12.15 4.76
C LEU A 623 -31.00 13.47 4.67
N ARG A 624 -29.96 13.54 3.82
CA ARG A 624 -29.16 14.75 3.58
C ARG A 624 -29.99 15.90 2.99
N ASN A 625 -31.08 15.59 2.29
CA ASN A 625 -31.99 16.57 1.66
C ASN A 625 -33.31 16.77 2.43
N SER A 626 -33.47 16.17 3.61
CA SER A 626 -34.75 16.08 4.34
C SER A 626 -35.37 17.44 4.68
N THR A 627 -34.55 18.44 5.00
CA THR A 627 -34.98 19.81 5.30
C THR A 627 -34.27 20.83 4.40
N GLY A 628 -34.87 22.01 4.22
CA GLY A 628 -34.23 23.12 3.50
C GLY A 628 -32.93 23.57 4.17
N PHE A 629 -32.88 23.56 5.50
CA PHE A 629 -31.67 23.83 6.28
C PHE A 629 -30.52 22.89 5.86
N LEU A 630 -30.75 21.58 5.88
CA LEU A 630 -29.73 20.63 5.48
C LEU A 630 -29.31 20.85 4.02
N ARG A 631 -30.23 21.07 3.08
CA ARG A 631 -29.86 21.34 1.68
C ARG A 631 -28.99 22.59 1.48
N SER A 632 -29.17 23.59 2.35
CA SER A 632 -28.44 24.86 2.28
C SER A 632 -27.14 24.89 3.07
N VAL A 633 -26.95 24.03 4.09
CA VAL A 633 -25.75 24.03 4.93
C VAL A 633 -24.73 23.04 4.38
N ASN A 634 -23.49 23.47 4.14
CA ASN A 634 -22.39 22.62 3.68
C ASN A 634 -21.12 22.89 4.51
N SER A 635 -20.33 21.84 4.78
CA SER A 635 -19.01 21.95 5.41
C SER A 635 -17.97 22.49 4.43
N ARG A 636 -17.36 23.64 4.75
CA ARG A 636 -16.26 24.20 3.94
C ARG A 636 -15.06 23.27 3.85
N ALA A 637 -14.71 22.57 4.94
CA ALA A 637 -13.59 21.64 4.94
C ALA A 637 -13.84 20.42 4.03
N PHE A 638 -15.03 19.83 4.09
CA PHE A 638 -15.36 18.71 3.21
C PHE A 638 -15.50 19.15 1.75
N VAL A 639 -16.09 20.31 1.46
CA VAL A 639 -16.12 20.84 0.08
C VAL A 639 -14.70 21.01 -0.48
N PHE A 640 -13.78 21.56 0.31
CA PHE A 640 -12.37 21.72 -0.08
C PHE A 640 -11.72 20.37 -0.45
N ILE A 641 -11.82 19.36 0.41
CA ILE A 641 -11.27 18.02 0.11
C ILE A 641 -11.99 17.37 -1.08
N GLY A 642 -13.30 17.60 -1.22
CA GLY A 642 -14.09 17.10 -2.34
C GLY A 642 -13.60 17.59 -3.69
N GLN A 643 -13.16 18.85 -3.78
CA GLN A 643 -12.64 19.46 -5.00
C GLN A 643 -11.31 18.85 -5.47
N CYS A 644 -10.50 18.30 -4.55
CA CYS A 644 -9.26 17.58 -4.86
C CYS A 644 -9.33 16.07 -4.52
N SER A 645 -10.55 15.51 -4.51
CA SER A 645 -10.79 14.11 -4.10
C SER A 645 -10.12 13.09 -5.02
N LEU A 646 -10.09 13.35 -6.33
CA LEU A 646 -9.42 12.46 -7.29
C LEU A 646 -7.91 12.46 -7.08
N GLU A 647 -7.31 13.63 -6.91
CA GLU A 647 -5.87 13.80 -6.71
C GLU A 647 -5.42 13.23 -5.38
N THR A 648 -6.15 13.48 -4.29
CA THR A 648 -5.88 12.83 -3.00
C THR A 648 -6.01 11.31 -3.12
N PHE A 649 -6.98 10.80 -3.90
CA PHE A 649 -7.13 9.36 -4.10
C PHE A 649 -5.93 8.73 -4.82
N ILE A 650 -5.33 9.41 -5.80
CA ILE A 650 -4.23 8.88 -6.59
C ILE A 650 -2.89 9.10 -5.88
N ILE A 651 -2.62 10.32 -5.40
CA ILE A 651 -1.34 10.70 -4.79
C ILE A 651 -1.09 9.93 -3.50
N GLN A 652 -2.14 9.48 -2.79
CA GLN A 652 -1.95 8.66 -1.59
C GLN A 652 -1.11 7.41 -1.86
N PHE A 653 -1.10 6.85 -3.09
CA PHE A 653 -0.40 5.61 -3.41
C PHE A 653 1.12 5.69 -3.21
N HIS A 654 1.69 6.88 -3.43
CA HIS A 654 3.13 7.09 -3.56
C HIS A 654 3.70 8.17 -2.64
N PHE A 655 2.86 9.04 -2.07
CA PHE A 655 3.35 10.12 -1.21
C PHE A 655 2.89 9.99 0.25
N TRP A 656 1.61 9.72 0.48
CA TRP A 656 1.12 9.58 1.85
C TRP A 656 1.29 8.13 2.34
N LEU A 657 1.04 7.18 1.44
CA LEU A 657 1.45 5.80 1.54
C LEU A 657 2.71 5.62 0.67
N GLY A 658 3.52 4.63 1.01
CA GLY A 658 4.70 4.24 0.24
C GLY A 658 4.60 2.82 -0.26
N ALA A 659 5.52 2.43 -1.13
CA ALA A 659 5.63 1.13 -1.77
C ALA A 659 4.29 0.70 -2.41
N ASP A 660 3.70 1.57 -3.24
CA ASP A 660 2.45 1.26 -3.94
C ASP A 660 1.32 0.87 -2.96
N THR A 661 1.09 1.69 -1.94
CA THR A 661 0.13 1.50 -0.83
C THR A 661 0.48 0.42 0.21
N LYS A 662 1.65 -0.23 0.16
CA LYS A 662 2.01 -1.28 1.13
C LYS A 662 2.49 -0.71 2.47
N GLY A 663 3.13 0.46 2.44
CA GLY A 663 3.66 1.16 3.61
C GLY A 663 3.03 2.53 3.87
N ILE A 664 3.50 3.17 4.93
CA ILE A 664 3.34 4.60 5.20
C ILE A 664 4.66 5.32 4.91
N LEU A 665 4.59 6.51 4.33
CA LEU A 665 5.78 7.34 4.16
C LEU A 665 6.17 7.97 5.50
N VAL A 666 7.46 7.92 5.84
CA VAL A 666 8.00 8.58 7.02
C VAL A 666 8.77 9.82 6.60
N MET A 667 8.18 10.98 6.90
CA MET A 667 8.82 12.28 6.68
C MET A 667 9.76 12.65 7.81
N ILE A 668 9.60 12.17 9.04
CA ILE A 668 10.52 12.55 10.13
C ILE A 668 11.34 11.31 10.52
N PRO A 669 12.54 11.10 9.93
CA PRO A 669 13.26 9.84 10.06
C PRO A 669 13.78 9.55 11.48
N TRP A 670 14.05 10.61 12.26
CA TRP A 670 14.54 10.51 13.65
C TRP A 670 13.43 10.37 14.71
N ASN A 671 12.15 10.41 14.31
CA ASN A 671 11.05 10.35 15.26
C ASN A 671 10.24 9.06 15.13
N ARG A 672 10.23 8.24 16.20
CA ARG A 672 9.37 7.06 16.30
C ARG A 672 7.88 7.40 16.49
N TRP A 673 7.53 8.68 16.62
CA TRP A 673 6.15 9.13 16.84
C TRP A 673 5.34 9.14 15.55
N ARG A 674 4.68 8.02 15.29
CA ARG A 674 3.74 7.86 14.17
C ARG A 674 2.68 8.95 14.09
N THR A 675 2.22 9.48 15.22
CA THR A 675 1.20 10.55 15.27
C THR A 675 1.73 11.87 14.71
N LEU A 676 2.96 12.27 15.07
CA LEU A 676 3.55 13.49 14.52
C LEU A 676 3.81 13.34 13.02
N ASN A 677 4.32 12.18 12.60
CA ASN A 677 4.49 11.86 11.19
C ASN A 677 3.15 11.93 10.43
N PHE A 678 2.08 11.36 11.00
CA PHE A 678 0.74 11.44 10.42
C PHE A 678 0.29 12.88 10.21
N ILE A 679 0.43 13.75 11.22
CA ILE A 679 0.02 15.16 11.12
C ILE A 679 0.81 15.87 10.02
N LEU A 680 2.15 15.81 10.07
CA LEU A 680 3.01 16.51 9.10
C LEU A 680 2.78 15.99 7.68
N SER A 681 2.82 14.66 7.50
CA SER A 681 2.63 14.05 6.19
C SER A 681 1.25 14.36 5.61
N SER A 682 0.20 14.40 6.43
CA SER A 682 -1.15 14.75 5.99
C SER A 682 -1.25 16.21 5.52
N ILE A 683 -0.61 17.16 6.21
CA ILE A 683 -0.59 18.58 5.81
C ILE A 683 0.06 18.72 4.43
N VAL A 684 1.26 18.16 4.26
CA VAL A 684 2.01 18.24 3.00
C VAL A 684 1.26 17.49 1.88
N PHE A 685 0.72 16.31 2.17
CA PHE A 685 -0.07 15.52 1.23
C PHE A 685 -1.31 16.25 0.71
N VAL A 686 -2.10 16.85 1.60
CA VAL A 686 -3.30 17.61 1.23
C VAL A 686 -2.91 18.86 0.43
N PHE A 687 -1.84 19.56 0.81
CA PHE A 687 -1.32 20.70 0.06
C PHE A 687 -0.93 20.33 -1.38
N ILE A 688 -0.12 19.28 -1.55
CA ILE A 688 0.31 18.81 -2.87
C ILE A 688 -0.91 18.38 -3.70
N SER A 689 -1.84 17.63 -3.10
CA SER A 689 -3.05 17.18 -3.80
C SER A 689 -3.91 18.34 -4.28
N HIS A 690 -4.07 19.38 -3.46
CA HIS A 690 -4.77 20.60 -3.84
C HIS A 690 -4.06 21.35 -4.99
N GLN A 691 -2.73 21.51 -4.91
CA GLN A 691 -1.97 22.15 -5.99
C GLN A 691 -2.09 21.39 -7.31
N VAL A 692 -1.94 20.07 -7.28
CA VAL A 692 -2.09 19.21 -8.47
C VAL A 692 -3.51 19.28 -9.02
N ALA A 693 -4.54 19.35 -8.17
CA ALA A 693 -5.93 19.47 -8.63
C ALA A 693 -6.20 20.75 -9.42
N ILE A 694 -5.62 21.87 -8.98
CA ILE A 694 -5.70 23.15 -9.70
C ILE A 694 -4.88 23.07 -11.00
N LYS A 695 -3.62 22.63 -10.92
CA LYS A 695 -2.72 22.66 -12.08
C LYS A 695 -3.19 21.73 -13.20
N THR A 696 -3.66 20.53 -12.86
CA THR A 696 -4.23 19.59 -13.85
C THR A 696 -5.50 20.13 -14.50
N GLY A 697 -6.29 20.95 -13.80
CA GLY A 697 -7.39 21.72 -14.38
C GLY A 697 -6.90 22.64 -15.49
N ASN A 698 -5.97 23.54 -15.18
CA ASN A 698 -5.41 24.50 -16.15
C ASN A 698 -4.74 23.78 -17.34
N LEU A 699 -4.02 22.70 -17.08
CA LEU A 699 -3.38 21.91 -18.14
C LEU A 699 -4.40 21.18 -19.01
N THR A 700 -5.54 20.77 -18.45
CA THR A 700 -6.64 20.20 -19.25
C THR A 700 -7.21 21.23 -20.20
N ASP A 701 -7.42 22.46 -19.73
CA ASP A 701 -7.94 23.54 -20.57
C ASP A 701 -6.98 23.86 -21.73
N TRP A 702 -5.66 23.89 -21.45
CA TRP A 702 -4.62 24.00 -22.47
C TRP A 702 -4.67 22.88 -23.50
N VAL A 703 -4.63 21.62 -23.06
CA VAL A 703 -4.63 20.44 -23.97
C VAL A 703 -5.89 20.39 -24.82
N CYS A 704 -7.00 20.88 -24.30
CA CYS A 704 -8.30 20.87 -25.00
C CYS A 704 -8.56 22.15 -25.82
N ASN A 705 -7.61 23.08 -25.91
CA ASN A 705 -7.75 24.39 -26.57
C ASN A 705 -9.05 25.11 -26.16
N LYS A 706 -9.31 25.20 -24.85
CA LYS A 706 -10.49 25.89 -24.29
C LYS A 706 -10.23 27.32 -23.90
#